data_AF-A0AAD3CRL5-F1
#
_entry.id   AF-A0AAD3CRL5-F1
#
_cell.length_a   1.000
_cell.length_b   1.000
_cell.length_c   1.000
_cell.angle_alpha   90.00
_cell.angle_beta   90.00
_cell.angle_gamma   90.00
#
_symmetry.space_group_name_H-M   'P 1'
#
loop_
_entity.id
_entity.type
_entity.pdbx_description
1 polymer ?
#
loop_
_entity_poly.entity_id
_entity_poly.type
_entity_poly.pdbx_seq_one_letter_code
_entity_poly.pdbx_strand_id
1 'polypeptide(L)'
;MWKGTKDKLMEDDDFVVIENDLSYEHDLRPLPLKIFLCSCQDLDQSRSFIAKSLAMKTVKSRSSKNRMDVEICRWKESFQTVSSCGRINCSEFILYNHVEGSNEMKGMKQREHFSPDSLYIIVWDLAIHNHKLNRIINEAKSSSSGTGLHDDDSYDDDDSYDEYNPEHITLLKNKENTIIRDIEDNVLYWVDVISEPNFSGCAIMPIILHSASIDKQETSYRVNLLYKCLQDHRNRAQARRQSLPILALGENDKIPVVSLLSADDDSSSSTSRDNITTTINHHSVDELRRAILNTTSIEHSNKTGIFKHLYAPMTPLQLAVKDILATFREMKQKVVRFDDIYVALSRNPPVGDHFSKDVVQEALAFLSTIGEVVYFGDQAPLCADPVLLKQYVVLDPRWLSFAIGCVLEPDEIKDIRDKDAVSGFGSIYSNHDDDPFESLSIRPFEAVEIWESKPQISSQCALTDDSDSQAGQLYMFLQQLCEHNGIFMPIGDDVSNRDFYVLPRVVAEPLDSGSPWTFKTRENHKTVICHSWVMGGNLPPSFMDEITQGVLTVLNDMYKDSKTDNTDSRHGRAQGIYVEQVLCYKTAIYMKIVEISFSYKTKEMVSSIAEIYVHLANVDSPNCVGAKTMRSSDRKLILCGKGFAGNNGAKIWTLGYEAIRKAVDWAVKGKLNDVFTREVGCPECLLTKDPRDAAMWKEASVLIAGNECILCSNQAQVHRVDPRILRGDTFTSWHNLEEACPDFKIMPNVYEYFEKSKPSKHEIQLSPSCWSRKVHCVVDIDNKTPIKSRHAKSKRSSKKLKDIVDIHPSVVLVGIWDTKQGLITSLGSGFIADTQRGLIITAGHTFFHFEADKSIGPKYHGIDGARAIIGVYDSSTESALFQYTADIVTEDLENVDACVLRLKSKFESPLKADGNRISYPQAELIYAQGMDIQEGQ
;
A
#
# COMPACT_ATOMS: atom_id res chain seq x y z
N MET A 1 17.10 41.15 63.43
CA MET A 1 17.04 41.73 64.79
C MET A 1 18.20 41.20 65.62
N TRP A 2 19.41 41.78 65.51
CA TRP A 2 20.45 41.76 66.54
C TRP A 2 21.51 42.82 66.18
N LYS A 3 21.85 43.68 67.15
CA LYS A 3 23.06 44.52 67.16
C LYS A 3 24.19 43.65 67.77
N GLY A 4 25.47 43.81 67.49
CA GLY A 4 26.20 44.88 66.81
C GLY A 4 27.31 45.41 67.73
N THR A 5 28.50 45.69 67.19
CA THR A 5 29.58 46.38 67.90
C THR A 5 30.38 47.20 66.90
N LYS A 6 30.73 48.44 67.28
CA LYS A 6 31.48 49.40 66.46
C LYS A 6 32.95 49.46 66.90
N ASP A 7 33.73 50.11 66.03
CA ASP A 7 34.86 51.02 66.28
C ASP A 7 36.23 50.53 65.76
N LYS A 8 37.11 51.35 65.15
CA LYS A 8 36.96 52.63 64.40
C LYS A 8 38.32 53.01 63.77
N LEU A 9 38.31 53.82 62.69
CA LEU A 9 39.36 54.74 62.15
C LEU A 9 40.13 54.34 60.86
N MET A 10 39.77 55.05 59.77
CA MET A 10 40.59 55.83 58.80
C MET A 10 41.71 55.13 58.00
N GLU A 11 41.58 55.02 56.67
CA GLU A 11 41.91 56.02 55.61
C GLU A 11 43.43 56.32 55.51
N ASP A 12 44.16 56.34 54.40
CA ASP A 12 44.10 55.81 53.00
C ASP A 12 45.53 56.01 52.41
N ASP A 13 45.98 55.58 51.22
CA ASP A 13 45.44 54.82 50.06
C ASP A 13 46.25 53.49 49.87
N ASP A 14 46.20 52.65 48.82
CA ASP A 14 45.40 52.43 47.59
C ASP A 14 45.53 50.93 47.19
N PHE A 15 44.51 50.35 46.53
CA PHE A 15 44.61 49.38 45.43
C PHE A 15 43.19 48.98 44.97
N VAL A 16 42.82 49.32 43.73
CA VAL A 16 41.51 48.93 43.15
C VAL A 16 41.50 47.44 42.78
N VAL A 17 40.70 46.65 43.51
CA VAL A 17 40.29 45.29 43.10
C VAL A 17 38.81 45.33 42.68
N ILE A 18 38.53 44.92 41.44
CA ILE A 18 37.17 44.73 40.95
C ILE A 18 36.75 43.30 41.28
N GLU A 19 35.96 43.13 42.35
CA GLU A 19 35.29 41.86 42.64
C GLU A 19 34.07 41.70 41.70
N ASN A 20 34.26 40.97 40.60
CA ASN A 20 33.17 40.45 39.77
C ASN A 20 32.62 39.16 40.40
N ASP A 21 31.79 39.29 41.45
CA ASP A 21 31.20 38.15 42.15
C ASP A 21 29.85 37.73 41.52
N LEU A 22 29.92 37.16 40.32
CA LEU A 22 28.80 36.54 39.59
C LEU A 22 29.23 35.25 38.85
N SER A 23 29.81 34.30 39.58
CA SER A 23 30.00 32.93 39.06
C SER A 23 28.71 32.12 39.14
N TYR A 24 27.73 32.45 38.29
CA TYR A 24 26.66 31.49 37.99
C TYR A 24 27.26 30.33 37.19
N GLU A 25 27.64 29.26 37.88
CA GLU A 25 27.90 27.97 37.24
C GLU A 25 26.59 27.49 36.61
N HIS A 26 26.43 27.72 35.30
CA HIS A 26 25.35 27.13 34.53
C HIS A 26 25.53 25.61 34.52
N ASP A 27 24.65 24.93 35.25
CA ASP A 27 24.59 23.47 35.37
C ASP A 27 24.13 22.86 34.03
N LEU A 28 25.05 22.82 33.05
CA LEU A 28 24.82 22.31 31.70
C LEU A 28 24.59 20.79 31.74
N ARG A 29 23.35 20.39 32.03
CA ARG A 29 22.89 19.02 31.86
C ARG A 29 22.77 18.73 30.35
N PRO A 30 23.56 17.81 29.78
CA PRO A 30 23.43 17.46 28.38
C PRO A 30 22.08 16.79 28.13
N LEU A 31 21.45 17.13 27.00
CA LEU A 31 20.14 16.61 26.63
C LEU A 31 20.23 15.14 26.21
N PRO A 32 19.15 14.34 26.42
CA PRO A 32 19.15 12.94 26.06
C PRO A 32 19.24 12.76 24.54
N LEU A 33 20.20 11.96 24.09
CA LEU A 33 20.22 11.50 22.70
C LEU A 33 19.29 10.31 22.55
N LYS A 34 18.27 10.43 21.70
CA LYS A 34 17.45 9.30 21.27
C LYS A 34 18.21 8.43 20.30
N ILE A 35 18.30 7.14 20.61
CA ILE A 35 18.86 6.12 19.73
C ILE A 35 17.78 5.09 19.39
N PHE A 36 17.45 5.02 18.09
CA PHE A 36 16.56 4.01 17.53
C PHE A 36 17.37 2.92 16.80
N LEU A 37 17.07 1.65 17.04
CA LEU A 37 17.72 0.51 16.39
C LEU A 37 16.81 -0.10 15.32
N CYS A 38 16.96 0.33 14.06
CA CYS A 38 16.37 -0.33 12.90
C CYS A 38 17.25 -1.53 12.51
N SER A 39 16.68 -2.67 12.12
CA SER A 39 17.48 -3.87 11.83
C SER A 39 16.82 -4.75 10.78
N CYS A 40 17.64 -5.28 9.87
CA CYS A 40 17.21 -5.82 8.59
C CYS A 40 16.39 -7.13 8.67
N GLN A 41 16.79 -8.11 9.50
CA GLN A 41 16.07 -9.38 9.72
C GLN A 41 16.16 -9.84 11.19
N ASP A 42 15.79 -11.09 11.48
CA ASP A 42 15.38 -11.73 12.76
C ASP A 42 16.47 -11.82 13.87
N LEU A 43 17.17 -10.71 14.10
CA LEU A 43 18.33 -10.59 14.99
C LEU A 43 17.97 -10.20 16.42
N ASP A 44 16.89 -10.75 16.95
CA ASP A 44 16.34 -10.32 18.25
C ASP A 44 17.28 -10.59 19.43
N GLN A 45 18.16 -11.60 19.33
CA GLN A 45 19.26 -11.79 20.29
C GLN A 45 20.33 -10.69 20.18
N SER A 46 20.79 -10.36 18.98
CA SER A 46 21.83 -9.33 18.75
C SER A 46 21.32 -7.93 19.09
N ARG A 47 20.09 -7.57 18.71
CA ARG A 47 19.42 -6.31 19.08
C ARG A 47 19.36 -6.15 20.60
N SER A 48 18.90 -7.21 21.29
CA SER A 48 18.82 -7.28 22.75
C SER A 48 20.18 -7.02 23.41
N PHE A 49 21.25 -7.57 22.85
CA PHE A 49 22.58 -7.48 23.41
C PHE A 49 23.29 -6.14 23.12
N ILE A 50 23.13 -5.56 21.92
CA ILE A 50 23.66 -4.22 21.59
C ILE A 50 23.05 -3.17 22.53
N ALA A 51 21.71 -3.19 22.68
CA ALA A 51 21.01 -2.28 23.59
C ALA A 51 21.49 -2.44 25.04
N LYS A 52 21.61 -3.68 25.54
CA LYS A 52 22.18 -3.97 26.87
C LYS A 52 23.61 -3.48 27.02
N SER A 53 24.46 -3.66 26.00
CA SER A 53 25.89 -3.30 26.06
C SER A 53 26.11 -1.79 26.09
N LEU A 54 25.31 -1.03 25.33
CA LEU A 54 25.30 0.43 25.38
C LEU A 54 24.73 0.94 26.72
N ALA A 55 23.68 0.31 27.25
CA ALA A 55 23.06 0.70 28.52
C ALA A 55 23.90 0.36 29.78
N MET A 56 24.67 -0.75 29.79
CA MET A 56 25.39 -1.18 31.00
C MET A 56 26.58 -0.29 31.39
N LYS A 57 27.17 0.47 30.44
CA LYS A 57 28.36 1.31 30.69
C LYS A 57 28.06 2.81 30.94
N THR A 58 26.81 3.22 31.18
CA THR A 58 26.46 4.59 31.63
C THR A 58 26.48 4.74 33.17
N VAL A 59 26.60 3.62 33.91
CA VAL A 59 26.61 3.64 35.38
C VAL A 59 28.01 3.95 35.95
N LYS A 60 28.16 5.17 36.48
CA LYS A 60 29.24 5.59 37.43
C LYS A 60 30.71 5.45 36.96
N SER A 61 31.08 6.17 35.91
CA SER A 61 32.43 6.79 35.89
C SER A 61 32.42 8.03 36.78
N ARG A 62 33.40 8.19 37.67
CA ARG A 62 33.42 9.26 38.70
C ARG A 62 34.26 10.49 38.32
N SER A 63 34.83 10.55 37.11
CA SER A 63 35.91 11.49 36.77
C SER A 63 35.80 12.26 35.44
N SER A 64 34.73 12.10 34.65
CA SER A 64 34.57 12.79 33.36
C SER A 64 33.37 13.75 33.36
N LYS A 65 33.62 15.05 33.16
CA LYS A 65 32.58 16.11 33.14
C LYS A 65 31.54 15.98 32.00
N ASN A 66 31.80 15.16 30.98
CA ASN A 66 30.92 14.96 29.83
C ASN A 66 30.11 13.67 30.02
N ARG A 67 28.95 13.75 30.69
CA ARG A 67 28.06 12.60 30.91
C ARG A 67 26.83 12.68 30.00
N MET A 68 26.92 12.11 28.81
CA MET A 68 25.74 11.95 27.96
C MET A 68 24.82 10.85 28.53
N ASP A 69 23.61 11.21 28.94
CA ASP A 69 22.55 10.24 29.20
C ASP A 69 21.93 9.84 27.85
N VAL A 70 21.90 8.54 27.57
CA VAL A 70 21.47 7.97 26.27
C VAL A 70 20.24 7.12 26.52
N GLU A 71 19.11 7.48 25.91
CA GLU A 71 17.91 6.66 25.95
C GLU A 71 17.87 5.74 24.72
N ILE A 72 17.80 4.44 24.97
CA ILE A 72 17.77 3.41 23.94
C ILE A 72 16.37 2.80 23.92
N CYS A 73 15.56 3.21 22.97
CA CYS A 73 14.20 2.70 22.82
C CYS A 73 14.21 1.32 22.13
N ARG A 74 13.49 0.34 22.72
CA ARG A 74 13.32 -1.02 22.20
C ARG A 74 11.84 -1.42 22.26
N TRP A 75 11.38 -2.21 21.28
CA TRP A 75 9.96 -2.50 21.03
C TRP A 75 9.64 -4.02 20.91
N LYS A 76 8.47 -4.48 21.41
CA LYS A 76 7.69 -5.70 21.03
C LYS A 76 6.23 -5.60 21.55
N GLU A 77 5.27 -6.21 20.84
CA GLU A 77 3.88 -6.52 21.24
C GLU A 77 3.71 -7.61 22.33
N SER A 78 2.64 -7.54 23.11
CA SER A 78 2.38 -8.40 24.28
C SER A 78 1.25 -9.40 24.08
N PHE A 79 1.48 -10.70 24.33
CA PHE A 79 0.47 -11.60 24.92
C PHE A 79 1.09 -12.85 25.60
N GLN A 80 0.30 -13.44 26.50
CA GLN A 80 0.50 -14.64 27.33
C GLN A 80 1.42 -14.58 28.58
N THR A 81 1.10 -15.47 29.51
CA THR A 81 1.17 -15.31 30.97
C THR A 81 2.49 -15.76 31.62
N VAL A 82 2.90 -15.06 32.67
CA VAL A 82 4.10 -15.39 33.45
C VAL A 82 3.77 -16.35 34.61
N SER A 83 4.43 -17.49 34.66
CA SER A 83 4.63 -18.25 35.91
C SER A 83 5.97 -17.90 36.55
N SER A 84 5.96 -17.72 37.87
CA SER A 84 7.03 -17.20 38.71
C SER A 84 8.41 -17.89 38.64
N CYS A 85 9.50 -17.10 38.67
CA CYS A 85 10.54 -17.17 39.73
C CYS A 85 11.62 -16.07 39.64
N GLY A 86 12.22 -15.68 40.78
CA GLY A 86 13.63 -15.21 40.87
C GLY A 86 13.94 -13.71 40.73
N ARG A 87 14.36 -13.07 41.83
CA ARG A 87 14.73 -11.63 41.88
C ARG A 87 16.10 -11.31 41.25
N ILE A 88 16.12 -10.52 40.18
CA ILE A 88 17.13 -9.47 39.92
C ILE A 88 16.41 -8.26 39.29
N ASN A 89 16.56 -7.05 39.84
CA ASN A 89 15.95 -5.83 39.29
C ASN A 89 16.72 -5.34 38.06
N CYS A 90 16.37 -5.88 36.89
CA CYS A 90 16.57 -5.29 35.58
C CYS A 90 15.29 -5.55 34.78
N SER A 91 14.69 -4.49 34.22
CA SER A 91 13.35 -4.49 33.62
C SER A 91 13.13 -5.59 32.58
N GLU A 92 11.93 -6.16 32.59
CA GLU A 92 11.49 -7.31 31.79
C GLU A 92 11.60 -7.05 30.26
N PHE A 93 11.85 -8.13 29.49
CA PHE A 93 12.30 -8.05 28.07
C PHE A 93 11.30 -8.67 27.09
N ILE A 94 11.17 -8.04 25.92
CA ILE A 94 10.03 -8.18 24.99
C ILE A 94 10.70 -8.32 23.54
N LEU A 95 10.47 -9.43 22.77
CA LEU A 95 10.99 -9.88 21.43
C LEU A 95 9.91 -10.13 20.32
N TYR A 96 10.04 -9.63 19.09
CA TYR A 96 9.03 -9.79 18.01
C TYR A 96 9.45 -10.89 17.00
N ASN A 97 8.62 -11.93 16.81
CA ASN A 97 8.93 -13.03 15.87
C ASN A 97 8.48 -12.73 14.43
N HIS A 98 9.22 -13.29 13.46
CA HIS A 98 8.93 -13.23 12.03
C HIS A 98 7.66 -13.98 11.62
N VAL A 99 6.53 -13.27 11.55
CA VAL A 99 5.42 -13.65 10.65
C VAL A 99 5.80 -13.20 9.23
N GLU A 100 5.52 -14.04 8.22
CA GLU A 100 5.75 -13.72 6.82
C GLU A 100 4.87 -12.54 6.39
N GLY A 101 5.48 -11.36 6.30
CA GLY A 101 4.77 -10.11 5.99
C GLY A 101 5.74 -9.02 5.53
N SER A 102 5.32 -8.24 4.54
CA SER A 102 6.17 -7.28 3.83
C SER A 102 6.78 -6.19 4.73
N ASN A 103 8.05 -5.82 4.48
CA ASN A 103 8.80 -4.81 5.24
C ASN A 103 8.07 -3.46 5.39
N GLU A 104 7.24 -3.10 4.41
CA GLU A 104 6.49 -1.84 4.38
C GLU A 104 5.53 -1.69 5.57
N MET A 105 4.78 -2.74 5.96
CA MET A 105 3.83 -2.67 7.08
C MET A 105 4.54 -2.43 8.43
N LYS A 106 5.76 -2.96 8.58
CA LYS A 106 6.64 -2.73 9.74
C LYS A 106 7.17 -1.29 9.78
N GLY A 107 7.41 -0.67 8.62
CA GLY A 107 7.80 0.73 8.52
C GLY A 107 6.68 1.70 8.92
N MET A 108 5.43 1.37 8.61
CA MET A 108 4.27 2.25 8.86
C MET A 108 3.98 2.42 10.36
N LYS A 109 3.88 1.32 11.14
CA LYS A 109 3.75 1.40 12.61
C LYS A 109 4.94 2.19 13.24
N GLN A 110 6.15 2.07 12.68
CA GLN A 110 7.36 2.69 13.26
C GLN A 110 7.53 4.18 12.93
N ARG A 111 6.86 4.71 11.89
CA ARG A 111 6.97 6.11 11.45
C ARG A 111 6.54 7.11 12.53
N GLU A 112 5.56 6.74 13.33
CA GLU A 112 5.03 7.54 14.46
C GLU A 112 6.03 7.68 15.62
N HIS A 113 7.13 6.93 15.59
CA HIS A 113 8.19 7.01 16.61
C HIS A 113 9.36 7.88 16.15
N PHE A 114 9.38 8.29 14.88
CA PHE A 114 10.42 9.17 14.36
C PHE A 114 10.18 10.60 14.87
N SER A 115 11.22 11.19 15.45
CA SER A 115 11.24 12.56 15.95
C SER A 115 12.27 13.35 15.12
N PRO A 116 12.07 14.65 14.88
CA PRO A 116 13.14 15.51 14.37
C PRO A 116 14.36 15.47 15.29
N ASP A 117 15.50 15.95 14.78
CA ASP A 117 16.77 16.03 15.53
C ASP A 117 17.20 14.73 16.26
N SER A 118 16.82 13.54 15.77
CA SER A 118 17.18 12.25 16.41
C SER A 118 18.32 11.49 15.70
N LEU A 119 19.02 10.61 16.42
CA LEU A 119 20.03 9.70 15.86
C LEU A 119 19.43 8.31 15.61
N TYR A 120 19.30 7.96 14.34
CA TYR A 120 18.84 6.64 13.91
C TYR A 120 20.04 5.74 13.65
N ILE A 121 20.01 4.55 14.24
CA ILE A 121 21.01 3.52 14.02
C ILE A 121 20.38 2.41 13.15
N ILE A 122 20.89 2.23 11.94
CA ILE A 122 20.43 1.17 11.02
C ILE A 122 21.45 0.03 11.03
N VAL A 123 21.04 -1.13 11.53
CA VAL A 123 21.89 -2.29 11.75
C VAL A 123 21.70 -3.32 10.63
N TRP A 124 22.68 -3.39 9.72
CA TRP A 124 22.73 -4.37 8.63
C TRP A 124 23.58 -5.58 9.01
N ASP A 125 23.11 -6.77 8.66
CA ASP A 125 23.68 -8.08 9.02
C ASP A 125 24.55 -8.66 7.91
N LEU A 126 25.04 -7.80 7.01
CA LEU A 126 25.76 -8.16 5.80
C LEU A 126 24.94 -9.07 4.85
N ALA A 127 23.60 -9.12 4.94
CA ALA A 127 22.74 -10.03 4.19
C ALA A 127 23.01 -11.52 4.48
N ILE A 128 23.47 -11.86 5.70
CA ILE A 128 23.83 -13.26 6.05
C ILE A 128 22.63 -14.23 5.97
N HIS A 129 21.41 -13.74 6.22
CA HIS A 129 20.17 -14.53 6.12
C HIS A 129 19.58 -14.58 4.70
N ASN A 130 20.18 -13.90 3.72
CA ASN A 130 19.66 -13.88 2.35
C ASN A 130 19.88 -15.23 1.64
N HIS A 131 18.87 -16.09 1.64
CA HIS A 131 18.92 -17.43 1.06
C HIS A 131 19.36 -17.47 -0.41
N LYS A 132 19.05 -16.44 -1.21
CA LYS A 132 19.50 -16.35 -2.62
C LYS A 132 21.01 -16.11 -2.69
N LEU A 133 21.53 -15.22 -1.86
CA LEU A 133 22.97 -14.96 -1.76
C LEU A 133 23.74 -16.19 -1.26
N ASN A 134 23.23 -16.86 -0.22
CA ASN A 134 23.84 -18.08 0.33
C ASN A 134 23.88 -19.21 -0.70
N ARG A 135 22.82 -19.36 -1.51
CA ARG A 135 22.81 -20.30 -2.64
C ARG A 135 23.90 -19.98 -3.67
N ILE A 136 24.01 -18.73 -4.12
CA ILE A 136 25.04 -18.27 -5.08
C ILE A 136 26.46 -18.55 -4.54
N ILE A 137 26.69 -18.32 -3.25
CA ILE A 137 27.99 -18.57 -2.60
C ILE A 137 28.31 -20.06 -2.54
N ASN A 138 27.32 -20.91 -2.26
CA ASN A 138 27.52 -22.36 -2.21
C ASN A 138 27.75 -22.95 -3.61
N GLU A 139 27.09 -22.43 -4.65
CA GLU A 139 27.31 -22.77 -6.06
C GLU A 139 28.72 -22.32 -6.54
N ALA A 140 29.23 -21.19 -6.05
CA ALA A 140 30.61 -20.75 -6.30
C ALA A 140 31.67 -21.65 -5.60
N LYS A 141 31.39 -22.10 -4.37
CA LYS A 141 32.31 -22.98 -3.64
C LYS A 141 32.40 -24.37 -4.28
N SER A 142 31.26 -24.98 -4.64
CA SER A 142 31.25 -26.34 -5.22
C SER A 142 31.89 -26.42 -6.61
N SER A 143 31.86 -25.35 -7.40
CA SER A 143 32.56 -25.28 -8.69
C SER A 143 34.07 -25.16 -8.55
N SER A 144 34.57 -24.54 -7.46
CA SER A 144 36.01 -24.39 -7.20
C SER A 144 36.72 -25.66 -6.70
N SER A 145 35.99 -26.61 -6.10
CA SER A 145 36.56 -27.81 -5.48
C SER A 145 36.62 -29.05 -6.38
N GLY A 146 36.36 -28.90 -7.69
CA GLY A 146 36.14 -30.02 -8.62
C GLY A 146 37.40 -30.63 -9.25
N THR A 147 38.54 -29.94 -9.28
CA THR A 147 39.77 -30.38 -9.95
C THR A 147 40.66 -31.18 -9.00
N GLY A 148 40.26 -32.41 -8.70
CA GLY A 148 41.05 -33.34 -7.91
C GLY A 148 42.24 -33.90 -8.71
N LEU A 149 43.44 -33.46 -8.33
CA LEU A 149 44.70 -34.20 -8.34
C LEU A 149 44.81 -35.36 -9.35
N HIS A 150 45.35 -35.05 -10.54
CA HIS A 150 46.26 -35.97 -11.21
C HIS A 150 47.68 -35.47 -10.97
N ASP A 151 48.42 -36.16 -10.10
CA ASP A 151 49.85 -35.97 -9.95
C ASP A 151 50.52 -36.51 -11.23
N ASP A 152 51.05 -35.62 -12.08
CA ASP A 152 51.95 -36.02 -13.16
C ASP A 152 53.03 -34.94 -13.34
N ASP A 153 54.24 -35.26 -12.87
CA ASP A 153 55.38 -34.34 -12.81
C ASP A 153 55.93 -34.07 -14.23
N SER A 154 55.50 -32.99 -14.87
CA SER A 154 56.22 -32.42 -16.01
C SER A 154 56.33 -30.89 -15.92
N TYR A 155 57.56 -30.43 -15.77
CA TYR A 155 57.95 -29.04 -16.01
C TYR A 155 57.91 -28.79 -17.51
N ASP A 156 57.27 -27.70 -17.94
CA ASP A 156 57.79 -26.81 -18.98
C ASP A 156 57.11 -25.45 -18.84
N ASP A 157 57.89 -24.37 -19.02
CA ASP A 157 57.42 -22.98 -18.95
C ASP A 157 56.52 -22.66 -20.15
N ASP A 158 55.29 -22.19 -19.92
CA ASP A 158 54.53 -21.44 -20.93
C ASP A 158 53.55 -20.45 -20.26
N ASP A 159 53.58 -19.19 -20.69
CA ASP A 159 52.74 -18.08 -20.20
C ASP A 159 51.28 -18.23 -20.68
N SER A 160 50.59 -19.25 -20.16
CA SER A 160 49.18 -19.55 -20.41
C SER A 160 48.30 -18.38 -19.95
N TYR A 161 47.79 -17.60 -20.91
CA TYR A 161 46.75 -16.59 -20.67
C TYR A 161 45.50 -17.25 -20.05
N ASP A 162 45.24 -16.98 -18.77
CA ASP A 162 44.04 -17.43 -18.06
C ASP A 162 42.77 -17.16 -18.88
N GLU A 163 42.17 -18.22 -19.42
CA GLU A 163 40.99 -18.11 -20.27
C GLU A 163 39.77 -17.73 -19.42
N TYR A 164 39.52 -16.42 -19.37
CA TYR A 164 38.55 -15.75 -18.50
C TYR A 164 37.14 -16.35 -18.64
N ASN A 165 36.77 -17.30 -17.76
CA ASN A 165 35.49 -17.98 -17.83
C ASN A 165 34.32 -16.97 -17.66
N PRO A 166 33.47 -16.76 -18.69
CA PRO A 166 32.39 -15.78 -18.65
C PRO A 166 31.26 -16.14 -17.68
N GLU A 167 31.13 -17.42 -17.29
CA GLU A 167 30.17 -17.86 -16.28
C GLU A 167 30.54 -17.32 -14.89
N HIS A 168 31.83 -17.29 -14.56
CA HIS A 168 32.31 -16.76 -13.28
C HIS A 168 32.06 -15.25 -13.16
N ILE A 169 32.28 -14.47 -14.24
CA ILE A 169 31.91 -13.04 -14.28
C ILE A 169 30.41 -12.86 -14.04
N THR A 170 29.59 -13.73 -14.64
CA THR A 170 28.12 -13.66 -14.51
C THR A 170 27.67 -13.99 -13.08
N LEU A 171 28.29 -14.98 -12.44
CA LEU A 171 28.03 -15.36 -11.05
C LEU A 171 28.41 -14.23 -10.07
N LEU A 172 29.57 -13.58 -10.28
CA LEU A 172 30.01 -12.44 -9.48
C LEU A 172 29.06 -11.23 -9.62
N LYS A 173 28.59 -10.92 -10.84
CA LYS A 173 27.57 -9.87 -11.06
C LYS A 173 26.25 -10.21 -10.38
N ASN A 174 25.82 -11.47 -10.42
CA ASN A 174 24.59 -11.90 -9.73
C ASN A 174 24.74 -11.79 -8.20
N LYS A 175 25.92 -12.10 -7.66
CA LYS A 175 26.26 -11.90 -6.23
C LYS A 175 26.20 -10.41 -5.86
N GLU A 176 26.86 -9.53 -6.62
CA GLU A 176 26.84 -8.07 -6.42
C GLU A 176 25.41 -7.53 -6.46
N ASN A 177 24.65 -7.84 -7.52
CA ASN A 177 23.25 -7.40 -7.66
C ASN A 177 22.35 -7.90 -6.53
N THR A 178 22.59 -9.10 -5.99
CA THR A 178 21.82 -9.64 -4.85
C THR A 178 22.14 -8.88 -3.56
N ILE A 179 23.41 -8.53 -3.33
CA ILE A 179 23.83 -7.71 -2.17
C ILE A 179 23.31 -6.28 -2.30
N ILE A 180 23.40 -5.66 -3.49
CA ILE A 180 22.86 -4.32 -3.74
C ILE A 180 21.35 -4.29 -3.48
N ARG A 181 20.62 -5.29 -3.97
CA ARG A 181 19.18 -5.40 -3.71
C ARG A 181 18.87 -5.57 -2.22
N ASP A 182 19.66 -6.34 -1.48
CA ASP A 182 19.50 -6.46 -0.02
C ASP A 182 19.73 -5.13 0.70
N ILE A 183 20.75 -4.37 0.28
CA ILE A 183 21.01 -3.01 0.77
C ILE A 183 19.85 -2.06 0.42
N GLU A 184 19.29 -2.15 -0.79
CA GLU A 184 18.13 -1.35 -1.22
C GLU A 184 16.88 -1.68 -0.38
N ASP A 185 16.52 -2.97 -0.31
CA ASP A 185 15.31 -3.48 0.34
C ASP A 185 15.37 -3.36 1.89
N ASN A 186 16.56 -3.44 2.51
CA ASN A 186 16.72 -3.51 3.97
C ASN A 186 17.48 -2.35 4.64
N VAL A 187 18.21 -1.50 3.90
CA VAL A 187 18.98 -0.38 4.48
C VAL A 187 18.54 0.95 3.88
N LEU A 188 18.59 1.10 2.55
CA LEU A 188 18.17 2.33 1.89
C LEU A 188 16.67 2.57 2.04
N TYR A 189 15.85 1.52 2.14
CA TYR A 189 14.45 1.65 2.57
C TYR A 189 14.33 2.46 3.89
N TRP A 190 15.06 2.08 4.95
CA TRP A 190 15.03 2.82 6.21
C TRP A 190 15.63 4.22 6.10
N VAL A 191 16.67 4.40 5.28
CA VAL A 191 17.17 5.74 4.94
C VAL A 191 16.05 6.58 4.32
N ASP A 192 15.35 6.09 3.30
CA ASP A 192 14.23 6.78 2.66
C ASP A 192 13.10 7.10 3.66
N VAL A 193 12.69 6.17 4.54
CA VAL A 193 11.62 6.42 5.53
C VAL A 193 12.00 7.54 6.51
N ILE A 194 13.24 7.51 7.02
CA ILE A 194 13.76 8.51 7.96
C ILE A 194 14.06 9.84 7.24
N SER A 195 14.27 9.81 5.92
CA SER A 195 14.52 11.00 5.08
C SER A 195 13.28 11.76 4.66
N GLU A 196 12.09 11.31 5.06
CA GLU A 196 10.85 11.99 4.69
C GLU A 196 10.79 13.41 5.27
N PRO A 197 10.13 14.38 4.59
CA PRO A 197 10.27 15.81 4.88
C PRO A 197 9.94 16.26 6.32
N ASN A 198 9.20 15.43 7.06
CA ASN A 198 8.74 15.72 8.41
C ASN A 198 9.85 15.55 9.47
N PHE A 199 10.99 14.94 9.12
CA PHE A 199 12.07 14.57 10.05
C PHE A 199 13.36 15.37 9.79
N SER A 200 13.25 16.70 9.71
CA SER A 200 14.40 17.58 9.58
C SER A 200 15.34 17.49 10.80
N GLY A 201 16.65 17.67 10.57
CA GLY A 201 17.66 17.68 11.65
C GLY A 201 18.15 16.29 12.08
N CYS A 202 17.52 15.21 11.61
CA CYS A 202 17.93 13.85 11.93
C CYS A 202 19.29 13.47 11.35
N ALA A 203 19.93 12.50 12.00
CA ALA A 203 21.10 11.80 11.45
C ALA A 203 20.91 10.29 11.45
N ILE A 204 21.57 9.63 10.51
CA ILE A 204 21.51 8.18 10.32
C ILE A 204 22.92 7.61 10.41
N MET A 205 23.14 6.71 11.35
CA MET A 205 24.36 5.93 11.51
C MET A 205 24.12 4.49 11.06
N PRO A 206 24.57 4.09 9.85
CA PRO A 206 24.60 2.68 9.49
C PRO A 206 25.63 1.96 10.38
N ILE A 207 25.30 0.75 10.81
CA ILE A 207 26.18 -0.17 11.54
C ILE A 207 26.14 -1.51 10.85
N ILE A 208 27.30 -2.17 10.82
CA ILE A 208 27.43 -3.52 10.31
C ILE A 208 27.58 -4.50 11.47
N LEU A 209 26.73 -5.53 11.51
CA LEU A 209 26.95 -6.71 12.35
C LEU A 209 27.77 -7.74 11.56
N HIS A 210 28.99 -7.95 12.01
CA HIS A 210 29.89 -8.95 11.46
C HIS A 210 29.78 -10.25 12.26
N SER A 211 29.47 -11.35 11.57
CA SER A 211 29.57 -12.71 12.08
C SER A 211 30.93 -13.29 11.72
N ALA A 212 31.58 -13.98 12.66
CA ALA A 212 32.83 -14.72 12.44
C ALA A 212 32.76 -15.77 11.30
N SER A 213 31.56 -16.15 10.87
CA SER A 213 31.35 -17.06 9.72
C SER A 213 31.63 -16.43 8.34
N ILE A 214 31.69 -15.10 8.25
CA ILE A 214 32.01 -14.37 7.01
C ILE A 214 33.48 -14.00 7.07
N ASP A 215 34.25 -14.30 6.04
CA ASP A 215 35.67 -13.95 6.01
C ASP A 215 35.88 -12.42 5.96
N LYS A 216 37.08 -11.98 6.30
CA LYS A 216 37.43 -10.56 6.39
C LYS A 216 37.42 -9.85 5.02
N GLN A 217 37.71 -10.55 3.92
CA GLN A 217 37.70 -9.96 2.59
C GLN A 217 36.26 -9.76 2.09
N GLU A 218 35.40 -10.76 2.23
CA GLU A 218 33.98 -10.68 1.92
C GLU A 218 33.26 -9.64 2.79
N THR A 219 33.60 -9.57 4.08
CA THR A 219 33.12 -8.52 4.97
C THR A 219 33.51 -7.14 4.43
N SER A 220 34.79 -6.92 4.11
CA SER A 220 35.26 -5.64 3.54
C SER A 220 34.60 -5.33 2.19
N TYR A 221 34.33 -6.33 1.35
CA TYR A 221 33.64 -6.18 0.08
C TYR A 221 32.19 -5.71 0.29
N ARG A 222 31.43 -6.35 1.18
CA ARG A 222 30.05 -5.96 1.51
C ARG A 222 29.98 -4.59 2.19
N VAL A 223 30.92 -4.25 3.08
CA VAL A 223 31.05 -2.90 3.67
C VAL A 223 31.23 -1.85 2.57
N ASN A 224 32.12 -2.10 1.61
CA ASN A 224 32.40 -1.18 0.50
C ASN A 224 31.19 -1.03 -0.44
N LEU A 225 30.44 -2.11 -0.70
CA LEU A 225 29.17 -2.04 -1.44
C LEU A 225 28.12 -1.20 -0.72
N LEU A 226 27.91 -1.40 0.59
CA LEU A 226 27.00 -0.56 1.37
C LEU A 226 27.40 0.92 1.32
N TYR A 227 28.69 1.22 1.50
CA TYR A 227 29.19 2.60 1.41
C TYR A 227 28.94 3.21 0.03
N LYS A 228 29.23 2.48 -1.05
CA LYS A 228 28.94 2.89 -2.43
C LYS A 228 27.44 3.17 -2.64
N CYS A 229 26.57 2.25 -2.22
CA CYS A 229 25.12 2.41 -2.31
C CYS A 229 24.60 3.64 -1.55
N LEU A 230 25.13 3.91 -0.35
CA LEU A 230 24.80 5.10 0.45
C LEU A 230 25.26 6.40 -0.22
N GLN A 231 26.46 6.44 -0.81
CA GLN A 231 26.94 7.60 -1.56
C GLN A 231 26.16 7.83 -2.85
N ASP A 232 25.87 6.77 -3.62
CA ASP A 232 25.04 6.85 -4.82
C ASP A 232 23.63 7.33 -4.49
N HIS A 233 23.03 6.82 -3.40
CA HIS A 233 21.75 7.29 -2.88
C HIS A 233 21.82 8.77 -2.50
N ARG A 234 22.86 9.20 -1.77
CA ARG A 234 23.10 10.61 -1.40
C ARG A 234 23.18 11.52 -2.61
N ASN A 235 23.94 11.13 -3.63
CA ASN A 235 24.10 11.88 -4.87
C ASN A 235 22.77 11.99 -5.63
N ARG A 236 21.95 10.93 -5.66
CA ARG A 236 20.60 10.94 -6.26
C ARG A 236 19.66 11.90 -5.54
N ALA A 237 19.62 11.89 -4.21
CA ALA A 237 18.76 12.80 -3.44
C ALA A 237 19.18 14.26 -3.58
N GLN A 238 20.50 14.55 -3.56
CA GLN A 238 21.03 15.89 -3.83
C GLN A 238 20.64 16.39 -5.23
N ALA A 239 20.71 15.53 -6.26
CA ALA A 239 20.25 15.88 -7.61
C ALA A 239 18.74 16.17 -7.67
N ARG A 240 17.94 15.53 -6.81
CA ARG A 240 16.49 15.79 -6.63
C ARG A 240 16.17 17.00 -5.74
N ARG A 241 17.18 17.68 -5.19
CA ARG A 241 17.05 18.72 -4.15
C ARG A 241 16.32 18.24 -2.88
N GLN A 242 16.33 16.94 -2.61
CA GLN A 242 15.78 16.36 -1.38
C GLN A 242 16.81 16.54 -0.25
N SER A 243 16.34 17.03 0.90
CA SER A 243 17.14 17.11 2.12
C SER A 243 17.24 15.72 2.75
N LEU A 244 18.38 15.05 2.57
CA LEU A 244 18.65 13.84 3.34
C LEU A 244 19.08 14.17 4.78
N PRO A 245 18.75 13.29 5.76
CA PRO A 245 19.39 13.22 7.06
C PRO A 245 20.91 13.15 6.92
N ILE A 246 21.60 13.63 7.95
CA ILE A 246 23.06 13.62 7.94
C ILE A 246 23.53 12.18 8.14
N LEU A 247 24.25 11.63 7.18
CA LEU A 247 24.87 10.30 7.32
C LEU A 247 26.01 10.40 8.34
N ALA A 248 25.75 9.94 9.56
CA ALA A 248 26.67 9.90 10.68
C ALA A 248 27.59 8.69 10.55
N LEU A 249 28.79 8.92 10.04
CA LEU A 249 29.84 7.91 9.93
C LEU A 249 30.78 7.98 11.14
N GLY A 250 31.45 6.88 11.43
CA GLY A 250 32.46 6.80 12.49
C GLY A 250 33.77 7.47 12.11
N GLU A 251 34.81 7.21 12.90
CA GLU A 251 36.15 7.78 12.70
C GLU A 251 36.68 7.51 11.27
N ASN A 252 37.09 8.59 10.59
CA ASN A 252 37.59 8.57 9.20
C ASN A 252 36.51 8.20 8.14
N ASP A 253 35.27 8.65 8.32
CA ASP A 253 34.13 8.38 7.42
C ASP A 253 33.86 6.87 7.19
N LYS A 254 34.14 6.04 8.20
CA LYS A 254 33.93 4.58 8.14
C LYS A 254 32.59 4.20 8.78
N ILE A 255 31.94 3.19 8.21
CA ILE A 255 30.75 2.56 8.80
C ILE A 255 31.22 1.73 10.01
N PRO A 256 30.73 1.95 11.25
CA PRO A 256 31.09 1.15 12.41
C PRO A 256 30.74 -0.34 12.23
N VAL A 257 31.67 -1.22 12.59
CA VAL A 257 31.52 -2.68 12.48
C VAL A 257 31.52 -3.30 13.87
N VAL A 258 30.40 -3.88 14.29
CA VAL A 258 30.25 -4.62 15.56
C VAL A 258 30.46 -6.11 15.28
N SER A 259 31.48 -6.70 15.93
CA SER A 259 31.87 -8.10 15.70
C SER A 259 31.29 -9.03 16.75
N LEU A 260 30.51 -10.01 16.30
CA LEU A 260 30.01 -11.12 17.10
C LEU A 260 31.07 -12.24 17.07
N LEU A 261 31.61 -12.60 18.23
CA LEU A 261 32.58 -13.69 18.36
C LEU A 261 31.82 -15.03 18.43
N SER A 262 32.33 -16.02 17.70
CA SER A 262 31.95 -17.42 17.91
C SER A 262 32.57 -17.93 19.20
N ALA A 263 31.81 -18.69 19.99
CA ALA A 263 32.29 -19.27 21.25
C ALA A 263 33.33 -20.40 21.06
N ASP A 264 33.58 -20.84 19.83
CA ASP A 264 34.32 -22.07 19.50
C ASP A 264 35.85 -21.92 19.38
N ASP A 265 36.41 -20.70 19.44
CA ASP A 265 37.86 -20.48 19.34
C ASP A 265 38.65 -20.90 20.61
N ASP A 266 37.98 -21.02 21.77
CA ASP A 266 38.56 -21.61 22.98
C ASP A 266 38.53 -23.16 22.91
N SER A 267 39.39 -23.70 22.04
CA SER A 267 39.38 -25.07 21.52
C SER A 267 39.74 -26.20 22.52
N SER A 268 39.36 -26.11 23.81
CA SER A 268 39.81 -27.03 24.86
C SER A 268 38.75 -27.68 25.79
N SER A 269 37.45 -27.45 25.62
CA SER A 269 36.42 -28.12 26.47
C SER A 269 35.24 -28.71 25.68
N SER A 270 35.15 -30.05 25.67
CA SER A 270 34.19 -30.84 24.88
C SER A 270 32.80 -31.00 25.52
N THR A 271 32.23 -29.95 26.12
CA THR A 271 30.99 -30.04 26.92
C THR A 271 29.81 -29.29 26.31
N SER A 272 28.79 -30.06 25.88
CA SER A 272 27.39 -29.65 25.62
C SER A 272 27.15 -28.53 24.60
N ARG A 273 26.61 -28.88 23.42
CA ARG A 273 26.40 -27.96 22.28
C ARG A 273 25.16 -27.05 22.37
N ASP A 274 24.27 -27.25 23.34
CA ASP A 274 22.91 -26.70 23.25
C ASP A 274 22.74 -25.26 23.80
N ASN A 275 23.83 -24.60 24.22
CA ASN A 275 23.81 -23.21 24.70
C ASN A 275 25.02 -22.40 24.18
N ILE A 276 25.09 -22.20 22.86
CA ILE A 276 26.09 -21.29 22.25
C ILE A 276 25.74 -19.84 22.63
N THR A 277 26.34 -19.34 23.71
CA THR A 277 26.27 -17.93 24.08
C THR A 277 27.26 -17.13 23.24
N THR A 278 26.76 -16.45 22.21
CA THR A 278 27.56 -15.52 21.40
C THR A 278 28.12 -14.40 22.26
N THR A 279 29.44 -14.31 22.35
CA THR A 279 30.13 -13.22 23.04
C THR A 279 30.38 -12.07 22.06
N ILE A 280 30.31 -10.83 22.53
CA ILE A 280 30.61 -9.66 21.67
C ILE A 280 32.02 -9.17 21.94
N ASN A 281 32.76 -8.85 20.88
CA ASN A 281 34.04 -8.16 21.01
C ASN A 281 33.83 -6.76 21.58
N HIS A 282 34.13 -6.57 22.87
CA HIS A 282 33.97 -5.29 23.58
C HIS A 282 34.66 -4.10 22.89
N HIS A 283 35.79 -4.32 22.19
CA HIS A 283 36.46 -3.27 21.42
C HIS A 283 35.53 -2.66 20.36
N SER A 284 34.77 -3.51 19.66
CA SER A 284 33.85 -3.06 18.60
C SER A 284 32.63 -2.30 19.13
N VAL A 285 32.19 -2.59 20.36
CA VAL A 285 31.16 -1.81 21.07
C VAL A 285 31.70 -0.46 21.54
N ASP A 286 32.95 -0.42 22.03
CA ASP A 286 33.58 0.83 22.44
C ASP A 286 33.96 1.72 21.22
N GLU A 287 34.20 1.13 20.05
CA GLU A 287 34.31 1.84 18.77
C GLU A 287 32.97 2.44 18.32
N LEU A 288 31.88 1.67 18.39
CA LEU A 288 30.53 2.20 18.17
C LEU A 288 30.20 3.35 19.14
N ARG A 289 30.51 3.19 20.43
CA ARG A 289 30.30 4.25 21.43
C ARG A 289 31.06 5.53 21.07
N ARG A 290 32.30 5.41 20.59
CA ARG A 290 33.07 6.56 20.08
C ARG A 290 32.43 7.17 18.84
N ALA A 291 31.97 6.37 17.87
CA ALA A 291 31.26 6.90 16.70
C ALA A 291 30.01 7.72 17.08
N ILE A 292 29.20 7.23 18.04
CA ILE A 292 28.03 7.95 18.57
C ILE A 292 28.46 9.27 19.23
N LEU A 293 29.47 9.26 20.09
CA LEU A 293 29.97 10.46 20.78
C LEU A 293 30.64 11.47 19.81
N ASN A 294 31.29 11.00 18.76
CA ASN A 294 31.90 11.85 17.73
C ASN A 294 30.84 12.50 16.84
N THR A 295 29.72 11.81 16.61
CA THR A 295 28.55 12.36 15.89
C THR A 295 27.88 13.49 16.66
N THR A 296 27.94 13.44 18.00
CA THR A 296 27.30 14.43 18.87
C THR A 296 28.24 15.58 19.25
N SER A 297 29.57 15.40 19.17
CA SER A 297 30.55 16.45 19.48
C SER A 297 30.58 17.58 18.43
N ILE A 298 30.43 18.82 18.89
CA ILE A 298 30.52 20.04 18.06
C ILE A 298 31.89 20.23 17.39
N GLU A 299 32.98 19.73 18.00
CA GLU A 299 34.33 20.29 17.80
C GLU A 299 34.96 20.05 16.41
N HIS A 300 34.38 19.21 15.54
CA HIS A 300 35.06 18.72 14.35
C HIS A 300 34.83 19.48 13.03
N SER A 301 33.98 20.53 13.00
CA SER A 301 34.04 21.52 11.90
C SER A 301 33.31 22.82 12.23
N ASN A 302 33.65 23.91 11.51
CA ASN A 302 32.91 25.19 11.52
C ASN A 302 31.50 25.12 10.91
N LYS A 303 30.90 23.92 10.82
CA LYS A 303 29.51 23.71 10.42
C LYS A 303 28.71 23.49 11.70
N THR A 304 27.51 24.08 11.77
CA THR A 304 26.57 23.87 12.87
C THR A 304 26.45 22.37 13.17
N GLY A 305 26.71 21.97 14.42
CA GLY A 305 26.59 20.58 14.86
C GLY A 305 25.22 20.00 14.49
N ILE A 306 25.21 18.70 14.16
CA ILE A 306 24.03 17.96 13.67
C ILE A 306 22.81 18.27 14.54
N PHE A 307 22.98 18.09 15.86
CA PHE A 307 21.95 18.28 16.86
C PHE A 307 22.13 19.62 17.57
N LYS A 308 21.48 20.67 17.05
CA LYS A 308 21.56 22.03 17.63
C LYS A 308 21.10 22.08 19.10
N HIS A 309 20.17 21.21 19.49
CA HIS A 309 19.62 21.20 20.84
C HIS A 309 20.61 20.70 21.90
N LEU A 310 21.54 19.77 21.59
CA LEU A 310 22.39 19.10 22.59
C LEU A 310 23.23 20.05 23.46
N TYR A 311 23.46 21.27 22.96
CA TYR A 311 24.23 22.33 23.61
C TYR A 311 23.42 23.62 23.79
N ALA A 312 22.13 23.61 23.46
CA ALA A 312 21.23 24.71 23.77
C ALA A 312 21.00 24.73 25.30
N PRO A 313 21.29 25.84 26.00
CA PRO A 313 21.03 25.92 27.43
C PRO A 313 19.53 25.88 27.67
N MET A 314 19.06 24.92 28.48
CA MET A 314 17.66 24.89 28.90
C MET A 314 17.34 26.12 29.75
N THR A 315 16.19 26.74 29.50
CA THR A 315 15.71 27.84 30.35
C THR A 315 15.29 27.32 31.73
N PRO A 316 15.31 28.15 32.79
CA PRO A 316 14.81 27.74 34.11
C PRO A 316 13.36 27.22 34.08
N LEU A 317 12.52 27.75 33.18
CA LEU A 317 11.15 27.26 32.98
C LEU A 317 11.13 25.87 32.32
N GLN A 318 11.94 25.62 31.30
CA GLN A 318 12.02 24.29 30.66
C GLN A 318 12.50 23.21 31.64
N LEU A 319 13.44 23.54 32.53
CA LEU A 319 13.86 22.65 33.62
C LEU A 319 12.72 22.38 34.62
N ALA A 320 12.01 23.42 35.06
CA ALA A 320 10.89 23.28 35.99
C ALA A 320 9.72 22.47 35.40
N VAL A 321 9.40 22.69 34.12
CA VAL A 321 8.43 21.86 33.37
C VAL A 321 8.90 20.41 33.37
N LYS A 322 10.17 20.14 33.05
CA LYS A 322 10.74 18.78 33.05
C LYS A 322 10.68 18.09 34.42
N ASP A 323 10.99 18.80 35.51
CA ASP A 323 10.94 18.24 36.87
C ASP A 323 9.49 17.92 37.31
N ILE A 324 8.52 18.73 36.86
CA ILE A 324 7.08 18.46 37.07
C ILE A 324 6.60 17.26 36.23
N LEU A 325 7.02 17.16 34.97
CA LEU A 325 6.74 15.98 34.14
C LEU A 325 7.35 14.70 34.74
N ALA A 326 8.53 14.78 35.34
CA ALA A 326 9.12 13.66 36.10
C ALA A 326 8.26 13.27 37.30
N THR A 327 7.74 14.24 38.06
CA THR A 327 6.81 14.00 39.18
C THR A 327 5.53 13.27 38.72
N PHE A 328 4.94 13.66 37.59
CA PHE A 328 3.80 12.95 37.01
C PHE A 328 4.14 11.51 36.56
N ARG A 329 5.34 11.28 36.00
CA ARG A 329 5.81 9.92 35.67
C ARG A 329 6.03 9.05 36.92
N GLU A 330 6.49 9.62 38.04
CA GLU A 330 6.59 8.91 39.32
C GLU A 330 5.22 8.48 39.86
N MET A 331 4.18 9.30 39.63
CA MET A 331 2.77 8.95 39.87
C MET A 331 2.18 7.97 38.83
N LYS A 332 3.02 7.41 37.94
CA LYS A 332 2.69 6.43 36.88
C LYS A 332 1.74 6.94 35.79
N GLN A 333 1.50 8.25 35.69
CA GLN A 333 0.73 8.81 34.58
C GLN A 333 1.52 8.70 33.26
N LYS A 334 0.79 8.40 32.19
CA LYS A 334 1.29 8.22 30.81
C LYS A 334 0.89 9.37 29.90
N VAL A 335 -0.21 10.03 30.23
CA VAL A 335 -0.66 11.30 29.66
C VAL A 335 -1.11 12.18 30.81
N VAL A 336 -0.91 13.48 30.68
CA VAL A 336 -1.39 14.49 31.63
C VAL A 336 -1.98 15.67 30.87
N ARG A 337 -2.80 16.48 31.53
CA ARG A 337 -3.35 17.67 30.89
C ARG A 337 -2.39 18.84 31.04
N PHE A 338 -2.40 19.72 30.04
CA PHE A 338 -1.66 20.97 30.05
C PHE A 338 -2.02 21.84 31.26
N ASP A 339 -3.31 21.89 31.63
CA ASP A 339 -3.76 22.66 32.79
C ASP A 339 -3.22 22.09 34.12
N ASP A 340 -3.04 20.77 34.25
CA ASP A 340 -2.46 20.16 35.44
C ASP A 340 -0.98 20.52 35.59
N ILE A 341 -0.23 20.51 34.48
CA ILE A 341 1.17 20.99 34.42
C ILE A 341 1.23 22.48 34.79
N TYR A 342 0.33 23.30 34.23
CA TYR A 342 0.28 24.73 34.50
C TYR A 342 -0.06 25.05 35.97
N VAL A 343 -0.99 24.30 36.57
CA VAL A 343 -1.35 24.41 37.99
C VAL A 343 -0.19 23.92 38.89
N ALA A 344 0.50 22.84 38.53
CA ALA A 344 1.67 22.36 39.25
C ALA A 344 2.82 23.38 39.23
N LEU A 345 3.11 23.99 38.07
CA LEU A 345 4.08 25.08 37.93
C LEU A 345 3.67 26.31 38.76
N SER A 346 2.37 26.66 38.74
CA SER A 346 1.86 27.84 39.45
C SER A 346 1.96 27.71 40.98
N ARG A 347 2.05 26.48 41.52
CA ARG A 347 2.27 26.23 42.95
C ARG A 347 3.74 26.42 43.35
N ASN A 348 4.68 26.22 42.43
CA ASN A 348 6.14 26.33 42.66
C ASN A 348 6.82 27.04 41.47
N PRO A 349 6.62 28.37 41.28
CA PRO A 349 7.17 29.10 40.14
C PRO A 349 8.71 29.13 40.20
N PRO A 350 9.43 28.86 39.09
CA PRO A 350 10.87 28.65 39.14
C PRO A 350 11.71 29.91 39.38
N VAL A 351 11.39 31.04 38.72
CA VAL A 351 12.06 32.34 38.94
C VAL A 351 11.10 33.48 38.55
N GLY A 352 10.75 34.33 39.50
CA GLY A 352 9.95 35.55 39.28
C GLY A 352 8.45 35.30 39.12
N ASP A 353 7.64 36.25 39.59
CA ASP A 353 6.19 36.15 39.50
C ASP A 353 5.71 36.37 38.05
N HIS A 354 4.84 35.46 37.60
CA HIS A 354 4.12 35.43 36.31
C HIS A 354 4.90 34.90 35.08
N PHE A 355 4.55 33.67 34.68
CA PHE A 355 4.70 33.15 33.32
C PHE A 355 3.30 33.00 32.67
N SER A 356 3.17 33.11 31.34
CA SER A 356 1.90 32.84 30.65
C SER A 356 1.77 31.37 30.25
N LYS A 357 0.57 30.94 29.86
CA LYS A 357 0.33 29.61 29.28
C LYS A 357 1.21 29.38 28.04
N ASP A 358 1.31 30.39 27.18
CA ASP A 358 2.06 30.33 25.92
C ASP A 358 3.55 29.98 26.14
N VAL A 359 4.21 30.54 27.17
CA VAL A 359 5.62 30.23 27.48
C VAL A 359 5.77 28.79 28.00
N VAL A 360 4.75 28.25 28.69
CA VAL A 360 4.73 26.83 29.09
C VAL A 360 4.50 25.93 27.87
N GLN A 361 3.67 26.35 26.92
CA GLN A 361 3.49 25.63 25.64
C GLN A 361 4.77 25.65 24.80
N GLU A 362 5.50 26.76 24.75
CA GLU A 362 6.82 26.85 24.09
C GLU A 362 7.84 25.92 24.77
N ALA A 363 7.86 25.87 26.11
CA ALA A 363 8.70 24.94 26.86
C ALA A 363 8.34 23.47 26.58
N LEU A 364 7.05 23.12 26.49
CA LEU A 364 6.58 21.78 26.13
C LEU A 364 6.88 21.43 24.68
N ALA A 365 6.74 22.39 23.74
CA ALA A 365 7.11 22.21 22.34
C ALA A 365 8.61 21.91 22.23
N PHE A 366 9.47 22.67 22.90
CA PHE A 366 10.91 22.39 22.98
C PHE A 366 11.17 20.98 23.55
N LEU A 367 10.54 20.62 24.68
CA LEU A 367 10.67 19.27 25.26
C LEU A 367 10.15 18.17 24.32
N SER A 368 9.18 18.46 23.46
CA SER A 368 8.70 17.55 22.41
C SER A 368 9.65 17.47 21.21
N THR A 369 10.39 18.53 20.86
CA THR A 369 11.40 18.47 19.77
C THR A 369 12.58 17.57 20.14
N ILE A 370 13.04 17.61 21.40
CA ILE A 370 14.01 16.64 21.94
C ILE A 370 13.33 15.31 22.34
N GLY A 371 12.00 15.24 22.24
CA GLY A 371 11.17 14.07 22.43
C GLY A 371 11.13 13.52 23.87
N GLU A 372 11.39 14.36 24.87
CA GLU A 372 11.13 14.08 26.30
C GLU A 372 9.64 13.76 26.52
N VAL A 373 8.75 14.42 25.75
CA VAL A 373 7.30 14.20 25.71
C VAL A 373 6.83 14.14 24.25
N VAL A 374 5.55 13.84 24.02
CA VAL A 374 4.87 14.19 22.76
C VAL A 374 3.85 15.29 23.05
N TYR A 375 3.99 16.44 22.39
CA TYR A 375 3.10 17.58 22.49
C TYR A 375 2.89 18.23 21.12
N PHE A 376 1.63 18.42 20.73
CA PHE A 376 1.25 18.92 19.39
C PHE A 376 1.07 20.45 19.35
N GLY A 377 0.76 21.06 20.50
CA GLY A 377 0.52 22.51 20.58
C GLY A 377 -0.52 22.99 19.57
N ASP A 378 -0.30 24.16 19.00
CA ASP A 378 -1.19 24.72 17.96
C ASP A 378 -0.84 24.26 16.53
N GLN A 379 0.14 23.35 16.34
CA GLN A 379 0.62 22.93 15.01
C GLN A 379 -0.12 21.71 14.42
N ALA A 380 -1.45 21.67 14.57
CA ALA A 380 -2.26 20.54 14.11
C ALA A 380 -3.21 20.90 12.94
N PRO A 381 -2.70 21.12 11.71
CA PRO A 381 -3.50 21.61 10.57
C PRO A 381 -4.43 20.58 9.92
N LEU A 382 -4.30 19.28 10.25
CA LEU A 382 -5.03 18.19 9.59
C LEU A 382 -6.27 17.70 10.37
N CYS A 383 -6.41 18.04 11.64
CA CYS A 383 -7.63 17.71 12.40
C CYS A 383 -8.63 18.86 12.26
N ALA A 384 -9.90 18.54 12.01
CA ALA A 384 -10.96 19.54 11.82
C ALA A 384 -11.24 20.37 13.09
N ASP A 385 -10.96 19.80 14.27
CA ASP A 385 -10.95 20.49 15.55
C ASP A 385 -9.78 19.98 16.42
N PRO A 386 -8.61 20.65 16.41
CA PRO A 386 -7.45 20.22 17.18
C PRO A 386 -7.49 20.65 18.67
N VAL A 387 -8.64 21.06 19.21
CA VAL A 387 -8.73 21.67 20.55
C VAL A 387 -8.24 20.76 21.69
N LEU A 388 -8.30 19.43 21.57
CA LEU A 388 -7.78 18.51 22.61
C LEU A 388 -6.29 18.20 22.42
N LEU A 389 -5.75 18.28 21.19
CA LEU A 389 -4.33 18.01 20.90
C LEU A 389 -3.37 18.95 21.64
N LYS A 390 -3.80 20.20 21.90
CA LYS A 390 -3.06 21.16 22.74
C LYS A 390 -3.30 21.03 24.24
N GLN A 391 -4.32 20.26 24.65
CA GLN A 391 -4.71 20.07 26.05
C GLN A 391 -4.03 18.87 26.73
N TYR A 392 -3.53 17.90 25.97
CA TYR A 392 -2.87 16.72 26.53
C TYR A 392 -1.38 16.66 26.17
N VAL A 393 -0.57 16.17 27.10
CA VAL A 393 0.87 15.94 26.95
C VAL A 393 1.15 14.47 27.23
N VAL A 394 1.71 13.75 26.26
CA VAL A 394 2.06 12.33 26.42
C VAL A 394 3.43 12.22 27.06
N LEU A 395 3.49 11.57 28.22
CA LEU A 395 4.71 11.37 29.03
C LEU A 395 5.49 10.10 28.68
N ASP A 396 4.82 9.11 28.07
CA ASP A 396 5.42 7.84 27.64
C ASP A 396 5.00 7.52 26.19
N PRO A 397 5.86 7.81 25.19
CA PRO A 397 5.55 7.55 23.78
C PRO A 397 5.16 6.09 23.47
N ARG A 398 5.61 5.12 24.29
CA ARG A 398 5.26 3.71 24.11
C ARG A 398 3.82 3.42 24.47
N TRP A 399 3.25 4.14 25.44
CA TRP A 399 1.83 4.05 25.76
C TRP A 399 0.98 4.55 24.59
N LEU A 400 1.39 5.66 23.97
CA LEU A 400 0.68 6.20 22.80
C LEU A 400 0.76 5.22 21.62
N SER A 401 1.94 4.65 21.37
CA SER A 401 2.17 3.65 20.32
C SER A 401 1.29 2.41 20.52
N PHE A 402 1.09 1.99 21.77
CA PHE A 402 0.17 0.92 22.12
C PHE A 402 -1.29 1.33 21.87
N ALA A 403 -1.70 2.53 22.28
CA ALA A 403 -3.07 3.02 22.09
C ALA A 403 -3.44 3.14 20.60
N ILE A 404 -2.56 3.68 19.76
CA ILE A 404 -2.75 3.71 18.31
C ILE A 404 -2.70 2.28 17.72
N GLY A 405 -1.80 1.43 18.22
CA GLY A 405 -1.64 0.05 17.77
C GLY A 405 -2.93 -0.78 17.85
N CYS A 406 -3.68 -0.68 18.93
CA CYS A 406 -4.91 -1.47 19.12
C CYS A 406 -5.99 -1.15 18.07
N VAL A 407 -6.19 0.12 17.69
CA VAL A 407 -7.17 0.50 16.64
C VAL A 407 -6.70 0.20 15.21
N LEU A 408 -5.48 -0.33 15.05
CA LEU A 408 -4.92 -0.77 13.78
C LEU A 408 -4.98 -2.30 13.58
N GLU A 409 -5.49 -3.07 14.56
CA GLU A 409 -5.57 -4.53 14.50
C GLU A 409 -6.94 -4.97 13.96
N PRO A 410 -7.02 -5.57 12.74
CA PRO A 410 -8.30 -5.90 12.10
C PRO A 410 -9.15 -6.86 12.94
N ASP A 411 -8.50 -7.79 13.63
CA ASP A 411 -9.15 -8.78 14.48
C ASP A 411 -9.86 -8.11 15.67
N GLU A 412 -9.33 -7.00 16.22
CA GLU A 412 -9.99 -6.29 17.34
C GLU A 412 -11.26 -5.55 16.89
N ILE A 413 -11.23 -4.96 15.69
CA ILE A 413 -12.41 -4.32 15.08
C ILE A 413 -13.48 -5.37 14.78
N LYS A 414 -13.07 -6.53 14.25
CA LYS A 414 -13.97 -7.65 13.97
C LYS A 414 -14.57 -8.23 15.26
N ASP A 415 -13.77 -8.47 16.28
CA ASP A 415 -14.21 -9.01 17.58
C ASP A 415 -15.26 -8.13 18.27
N ILE A 416 -15.27 -6.82 18.02
CA ILE A 416 -16.31 -5.91 18.53
C ILE A 416 -17.59 -6.04 17.71
N ARG A 417 -17.49 -6.03 16.37
CA ARG A 417 -18.64 -6.20 15.48
C ARG A 417 -19.35 -7.54 15.64
N ASP A 418 -18.58 -8.62 15.85
CA ASP A 418 -19.10 -9.95 16.14
C ASP A 418 -19.85 -9.99 17.50
N LYS A 419 -19.43 -9.21 18.51
CA LYS A 419 -20.16 -9.06 19.78
C LYS A 419 -21.44 -8.24 19.62
N ASP A 420 -21.38 -7.13 18.89
CA ASP A 420 -22.53 -6.29 18.54
C ASP A 420 -23.64 -7.15 17.92
N ALA A 421 -23.29 -7.96 16.92
CA ALA A 421 -24.21 -8.87 16.22
C ALA A 421 -24.86 -9.92 17.15
N VAL A 422 -24.11 -10.46 18.11
CA VAL A 422 -24.62 -11.45 19.09
C VAL A 422 -25.49 -10.81 20.18
N SER A 423 -25.26 -9.53 20.50
CA SER A 423 -25.90 -8.85 21.65
C SER A 423 -27.43 -8.78 21.59
N GLY A 424 -28.03 -8.90 20.40
CA GLY A 424 -29.48 -8.98 20.20
C GLY A 424 -30.25 -7.70 20.52
N PHE A 425 -29.58 -6.64 20.97
CA PHE A 425 -30.12 -5.27 20.95
C PHE A 425 -30.19 -4.83 19.50
N GLY A 426 -31.30 -5.20 18.85
CA GLY A 426 -31.50 -5.08 17.41
C GLY A 426 -31.00 -3.74 16.90
N SER A 427 -29.98 -3.79 16.05
CA SER A 427 -29.28 -2.59 15.61
C SER A 427 -30.26 -1.71 14.83
N ILE A 428 -30.66 -0.61 15.47
CA ILE A 428 -31.48 0.45 14.88
C ILE A 428 -30.75 1.10 13.68
N TYR A 429 -29.46 0.76 13.49
CA TYR A 429 -28.56 1.22 12.45
C TYR A 429 -28.20 0.14 11.40
N SER A 430 -28.69 -1.11 11.49
CA SER A 430 -28.24 -2.23 10.62
C SER A 430 -28.97 -2.38 9.28
N ASN A 431 -29.79 -1.41 8.85
CA ASN A 431 -30.32 -1.41 7.48
C ASN A 431 -29.33 -0.79 6.48
N HIS A 432 -28.03 -0.77 6.82
CA HIS A 432 -26.93 -0.22 6.03
C HIS A 432 -25.96 -1.32 5.55
N ASP A 433 -26.51 -2.43 5.05
CA ASP A 433 -25.76 -3.44 4.26
C ASP A 433 -25.09 -2.83 3.00
N ASP A 434 -25.42 -1.58 2.66
CA ASP A 434 -24.90 -0.79 1.55
C ASP A 434 -23.75 0.19 1.93
N ASP A 435 -23.10 0.10 3.11
CA ASP A 435 -21.94 0.97 3.42
C ASP A 435 -20.73 0.62 2.52
N PRO A 436 -20.32 1.50 1.59
CA PRO A 436 -19.20 1.23 0.68
C PRO A 436 -17.85 1.05 1.38
N PHE A 437 -17.73 1.40 2.66
CA PHE A 437 -16.50 1.37 3.45
C PHE A 437 -16.47 0.28 4.53
N GLU A 438 -17.48 -0.57 4.67
CA GLU A 438 -17.67 -1.44 5.85
C GLU A 438 -16.38 -2.18 6.31
N SER A 439 -15.66 -2.81 5.38
CA SER A 439 -14.41 -3.56 5.67
C SER A 439 -13.18 -2.70 6.05
N LEU A 440 -13.29 -1.38 5.95
CA LEU A 440 -12.21 -0.40 6.14
C LEU A 440 -12.60 0.74 7.11
N SER A 441 -13.81 0.70 7.67
CA SER A 441 -14.32 1.70 8.59
C SER A 441 -14.14 1.29 10.07
N ILE A 442 -14.09 2.27 10.95
CA ILE A 442 -14.28 2.13 12.39
C ILE A 442 -15.15 3.28 12.89
N ARG A 443 -16.24 2.97 13.59
CA ARG A 443 -17.14 3.96 14.18
C ARG A 443 -16.45 4.60 15.40
N PRO A 444 -16.71 5.89 15.73
CA PRO A 444 -15.99 6.53 16.85
C PRO A 444 -16.12 5.79 18.18
N PHE A 445 -17.28 5.17 18.44
CA PHE A 445 -17.49 4.38 19.66
C PHE A 445 -16.80 3.01 19.62
N GLU A 446 -16.63 2.37 18.46
CA GLU A 446 -15.86 1.12 18.34
C GLU A 446 -14.40 1.37 18.74
N ALA A 447 -13.81 2.49 18.31
CA ALA A 447 -12.47 2.89 18.75
C ALA A 447 -12.38 3.12 20.27
N VAL A 448 -13.43 3.69 20.88
CA VAL A 448 -13.52 3.84 22.35
C VAL A 448 -13.59 2.47 23.02
N GLU A 449 -14.42 1.54 22.53
CA GLU A 449 -14.53 0.20 23.11
C GLU A 449 -13.22 -0.61 22.99
N ILE A 450 -12.51 -0.50 21.85
CA ILE A 450 -11.14 -1.04 21.71
C ILE A 450 -10.26 -0.53 22.85
N TRP A 451 -10.21 0.78 23.08
CA TRP A 451 -9.37 1.37 24.12
C TRP A 451 -9.82 1.05 25.55
N GLU A 452 -11.13 1.03 25.81
CA GLU A 452 -11.70 0.64 27.10
C GLU A 452 -11.35 -0.81 27.47
N SER A 453 -11.35 -1.70 26.46
CA SER A 453 -10.95 -3.11 26.62
C SER A 453 -9.49 -3.30 27.03
N LYS A 454 -8.62 -2.28 26.89
CA LYS A 454 -7.21 -2.34 27.29
C LYS A 454 -6.98 -1.68 28.65
N PRO A 455 -6.68 -2.43 29.73
CA PRO A 455 -6.42 -1.87 31.05
C PRO A 455 -5.32 -0.80 31.08
N GLN A 456 -4.34 -0.87 30.18
CA GLN A 456 -3.26 0.10 30.04
C GLN A 456 -3.74 1.49 29.58
N ILE A 457 -4.89 1.58 28.91
CA ILE A 457 -5.45 2.83 28.36
C ILE A 457 -6.59 3.31 29.27
N SER A 458 -7.55 2.43 29.60
CA SER A 458 -8.67 2.78 30.49
C SER A 458 -8.22 3.20 31.90
N SER A 459 -7.15 2.60 32.45
CA SER A 459 -6.56 3.07 33.72
C SER A 459 -5.93 4.47 33.63
N GLN A 460 -5.57 4.96 32.45
CA GLN A 460 -5.08 6.33 32.27
C GLN A 460 -6.23 7.31 32.12
N CYS A 461 -7.31 6.94 31.43
CA CYS A 461 -8.55 7.73 31.38
C CYS A 461 -9.07 8.00 32.80
N ALA A 462 -9.12 6.96 33.64
CA ALA A 462 -9.51 7.06 35.05
C ALA A 462 -8.53 7.85 35.95
N LEU A 463 -7.34 8.23 35.45
CA LEU A 463 -6.35 9.07 36.15
C LEU A 463 -6.25 10.49 35.59
N THR A 464 -6.88 10.79 34.45
CA THR A 464 -6.94 12.13 33.85
C THR A 464 -8.30 12.79 34.01
N ASP A 465 -9.37 11.99 34.07
CA ASP A 465 -10.74 12.47 34.01
C ASP A 465 -11.36 12.47 35.43
N ASP A 466 -10.81 13.30 36.33
CA ASP A 466 -11.18 13.42 37.76
C ASP A 466 -12.65 13.87 38.03
N SER A 467 -13.47 14.06 36.99
CA SER A 467 -14.87 14.49 37.10
C SER A 467 -15.77 13.92 36.00
N ASP A 468 -17.00 13.54 36.34
CA ASP A 468 -18.03 13.01 35.41
C ASP A 468 -18.24 13.85 34.14
N SER A 469 -18.00 15.17 34.20
CA SER A 469 -18.11 16.10 33.06
C SER A 469 -16.95 16.04 32.06
N GLN A 470 -15.91 15.24 32.33
CA GLN A 470 -14.71 15.11 31.51
C GLN A 470 -14.45 13.67 31.03
N ALA A 471 -15.25 12.70 31.51
CA ALA A 471 -15.14 11.31 31.13
C ALA A 471 -15.13 11.12 29.60
N GLY A 472 -14.05 10.53 29.08
CA GLY A 472 -13.88 10.25 27.66
C GLY A 472 -13.18 11.36 26.86
N GLN A 473 -12.79 12.48 27.47
CA GLN A 473 -11.97 13.48 26.80
C GLN A 473 -10.62 12.92 26.33
N LEU A 474 -10.05 11.94 27.06
CA LEU A 474 -8.83 11.25 26.63
C LEU A 474 -9.05 10.42 25.36
N TYR A 475 -10.20 9.76 25.20
CA TYR A 475 -10.51 9.03 23.97
C TYR A 475 -10.78 9.95 22.79
N MET A 476 -11.47 11.08 23.01
CA MET A 476 -11.62 12.13 21.98
C MET A 476 -10.26 12.71 21.56
N PHE A 477 -9.32 12.90 22.49
CA PHE A 477 -7.94 13.25 22.17
C PHE A 477 -7.25 12.17 21.31
N LEU A 478 -7.41 10.89 21.63
CA LEU A 478 -6.85 9.80 20.83
C LEU A 478 -7.45 9.73 19.41
N GLN A 479 -8.75 10.03 19.23
CA GLN A 479 -9.37 10.15 17.90
C GLN A 479 -8.77 11.32 17.10
N GLN A 480 -8.76 12.53 17.67
CA GLN A 480 -8.14 13.71 17.04
C GLN A 480 -6.68 13.47 16.67
N LEU A 481 -5.98 12.66 17.48
CA LEU A 481 -4.59 12.29 17.25
C LEU A 481 -4.43 11.28 16.11
N CYS A 482 -5.32 10.29 16.00
CA CYS A 482 -5.36 9.39 14.86
C CYS A 482 -5.67 10.15 13.56
N GLU A 483 -6.55 11.15 13.60
CA GLU A 483 -6.83 12.02 12.45
C GLU A 483 -5.64 12.89 12.06
N HIS A 484 -4.99 13.52 13.03
CA HIS A 484 -3.81 14.35 12.81
C HIS A 484 -2.67 13.58 12.12
N ASN A 485 -2.53 12.28 12.42
CA ASN A 485 -1.54 11.38 11.81
C ASN A 485 -2.02 10.71 10.50
N GLY A 486 -3.24 11.01 10.03
CA GLY A 486 -3.84 10.41 8.82
C GLY A 486 -4.22 8.94 8.96
N ILE A 487 -4.35 8.45 10.20
CA ILE A 487 -4.72 7.07 10.53
C ILE A 487 -6.24 6.91 10.46
N PHE A 488 -6.96 7.85 11.06
CA PHE A 488 -8.41 7.97 10.98
C PHE A 488 -8.75 9.03 9.93
N MET A 489 -9.49 8.66 8.90
CA MET A 489 -10.09 9.63 7.99
C MET A 489 -11.58 9.81 8.31
N PRO A 490 -12.02 10.96 8.81
CA PRO A 490 -13.43 11.18 9.13
C PRO A 490 -14.28 11.27 7.85
N ILE A 491 -15.28 10.39 7.76
CA ILE A 491 -16.35 10.44 6.75
C ILE A 491 -17.64 10.89 7.45
N GLY A 492 -18.40 11.78 6.81
CA GLY A 492 -19.62 12.36 7.37
C GLY A 492 -19.69 13.88 7.28
N ASP A 493 -20.89 14.42 7.41
CA ASP A 493 -21.23 15.78 6.98
C ASP A 493 -20.59 16.87 7.86
N ASP A 494 -20.50 16.66 9.18
CA ASP A 494 -20.02 17.67 10.15
C ASP A 494 -19.09 17.08 11.23
N VAL A 495 -18.26 17.93 11.83
CA VAL A 495 -17.32 17.60 12.92
C VAL A 495 -18.05 17.04 14.14
N SER A 496 -19.27 17.49 14.42
CA SER A 496 -20.08 17.03 15.55
C SER A 496 -20.77 15.68 15.32
N ASN A 497 -20.88 15.21 14.07
CA ASN A 497 -21.56 13.96 13.72
C ASN A 497 -20.74 13.18 12.69
N ARG A 498 -19.63 12.60 13.16
CA ARG A 498 -18.77 11.71 12.39
C ARG A 498 -19.38 10.32 12.40
N ASP A 499 -19.90 9.90 11.26
CA ASP A 499 -20.57 8.61 11.12
C ASP A 499 -19.55 7.46 11.33
N PHE A 500 -18.37 7.58 10.72
CA PHE A 500 -17.25 6.64 10.87
C PHE A 500 -15.92 7.26 10.44
N TYR A 501 -14.82 6.62 10.82
CA TYR A 501 -13.49 6.85 10.29
C TYR A 501 -13.13 5.74 9.30
N VAL A 502 -12.66 6.08 8.11
CA VAL A 502 -11.95 5.09 7.26
C VAL A 502 -10.52 4.93 7.79
N LEU A 503 -9.95 3.75 7.65
CA LEU A 503 -8.60 3.39 8.08
C LEU A 503 -7.68 3.10 6.87
N PRO A 504 -7.06 4.12 6.24
CA PRO A 504 -6.18 3.95 5.07
C PRO A 504 -4.94 3.09 5.29
N ARG A 505 -4.69 2.62 6.52
CA ARG A 505 -3.55 1.78 6.92
C ARG A 505 -3.91 0.35 7.33
N VAL A 506 -5.16 0.07 7.71
CA VAL A 506 -5.63 -1.29 8.10
C VAL A 506 -6.08 -2.04 6.83
N VAL A 507 -5.25 -1.93 5.80
CA VAL A 507 -5.70 -2.21 4.44
C VAL A 507 -5.60 -3.69 4.13
N ALA A 508 -6.68 -4.24 3.57
CA ALA A 508 -6.73 -5.64 3.18
C ALA A 508 -5.50 -6.07 2.38
N GLU A 509 -4.92 -7.21 2.75
CA GLU A 509 -3.93 -7.87 1.91
C GLU A 509 -4.54 -8.16 0.54
N PRO A 510 -3.76 -8.08 -0.55
CA PRO A 510 -4.27 -8.38 -1.89
C PRO A 510 -4.77 -9.83 -1.92
N LEU A 511 -6.07 -10.01 -2.18
CA LEU A 511 -6.69 -11.34 -2.25
C LEU A 511 -5.96 -12.22 -3.26
N ASP A 512 -5.22 -13.22 -2.76
CA ASP A 512 -4.48 -14.20 -3.58
C ASP A 512 -5.37 -14.95 -4.59
N SER A 513 -6.69 -14.96 -4.35
CA SER A 513 -7.70 -15.59 -5.19
C SER A 513 -8.23 -14.73 -6.34
N GLY A 514 -7.98 -13.41 -6.37
CA GLY A 514 -8.43 -12.58 -7.49
C GLY A 514 -8.28 -11.06 -7.28
N SER A 515 -7.69 -10.38 -8.27
CA SER A 515 -7.74 -8.92 -8.35
C SER A 515 -9.18 -8.46 -8.59
N PRO A 516 -9.72 -7.49 -7.82
CA PRO A 516 -11.06 -6.93 -8.08
C PRO A 516 -11.12 -6.18 -9.40
N TRP A 517 -9.96 -5.77 -9.93
CA TRP A 517 -9.86 -5.05 -11.19
C TRP A 517 -9.51 -5.98 -12.36
N THR A 518 -10.23 -5.79 -13.46
CA THR A 518 -9.82 -6.27 -14.78
C THR A 518 -10.03 -5.17 -15.82
N PHE A 519 -9.04 -5.03 -16.70
CA PHE A 519 -9.07 -4.13 -17.86
C PHE A 519 -10.01 -4.64 -18.96
N LYS A 520 -10.34 -5.93 -18.97
CA LYS A 520 -11.18 -6.53 -20.01
C LYS A 520 -12.65 -6.36 -19.65
N THR A 521 -13.44 -5.78 -20.55
CA THR A 521 -14.90 -5.78 -20.45
C THR A 521 -15.45 -7.00 -21.19
N ARG A 522 -16.63 -7.49 -20.78
CA ARG A 522 -17.47 -8.38 -21.61
C ARG A 522 -18.51 -7.61 -22.43
N GLU A 523 -18.61 -6.31 -22.17
CA GLU A 523 -19.69 -5.45 -22.63
C GLU A 523 -19.16 -4.45 -23.66
N ASN A 524 -19.59 -4.60 -24.92
CA ASN A 524 -19.14 -3.76 -26.04
C ASN A 524 -19.47 -2.26 -25.87
N HIS A 525 -20.36 -1.92 -24.93
CA HIS A 525 -20.73 -0.55 -24.60
C HIS A 525 -19.87 0.05 -23.48
N LYS A 526 -18.94 -0.71 -22.89
CA LYS A 526 -17.97 -0.22 -21.89
C LYS A 526 -16.60 -0.02 -22.51
N THR A 527 -15.90 1.02 -22.05
CA THR A 527 -14.51 1.34 -22.42
C THR A 527 -13.65 1.52 -21.19
N VAL A 528 -12.33 1.64 -21.38
CA VAL A 528 -11.34 1.87 -20.32
C VAL A 528 -10.46 3.06 -20.67
N ILE A 529 -10.40 4.04 -19.77
CA ILE A 529 -9.42 5.14 -19.79
C ILE A 529 -8.31 4.86 -18.78
N CYS A 530 -7.08 5.28 -19.09
CA CYS A 530 -5.92 5.01 -18.24
C CYS A 530 -4.91 6.15 -18.31
N HIS A 531 -4.60 6.73 -17.15
CA HIS A 531 -3.48 7.65 -16.93
C HIS A 531 -2.45 6.96 -16.05
N SER A 532 -1.18 7.30 -16.21
CA SER A 532 -0.14 6.83 -15.30
C SER A 532 1.01 7.81 -15.13
N TRP A 533 1.68 7.73 -13.98
CA TRP A 533 2.84 8.52 -13.62
C TRP A 533 4.02 7.57 -13.48
N VAL A 534 4.99 7.67 -14.39
CA VAL A 534 6.26 6.91 -14.35
C VAL A 534 7.25 7.67 -13.49
N MET A 535 7.75 6.99 -12.46
CA MET A 535 8.59 7.55 -11.41
C MET A 535 9.85 6.69 -11.28
N GLY A 536 11.03 7.33 -11.27
CA GLY A 536 12.30 6.61 -11.24
C GLY A 536 12.82 6.38 -9.82
N GLY A 537 13.17 5.15 -9.48
CA GLY A 537 13.78 4.78 -8.19
C GLY A 537 12.78 4.71 -7.03
N ASN A 538 13.30 4.71 -5.81
CA ASN A 538 12.51 4.58 -4.59
C ASN A 538 11.52 5.74 -4.44
N LEU A 539 10.30 5.39 -4.03
CA LEU A 539 9.26 6.30 -3.58
C LEU A 539 9.23 6.31 -2.05
N PRO A 540 8.80 7.41 -1.40
CA PRO A 540 8.53 7.41 0.03
C PRO A 540 7.52 6.30 0.38
N PRO A 541 7.69 5.55 1.49
CA PRO A 541 6.69 4.56 1.91
C PRO A 541 5.30 5.16 2.09
N SER A 542 5.20 6.42 2.57
CA SER A 542 3.90 7.10 2.71
C SER A 542 3.29 7.61 1.40
N PHE A 543 3.89 7.30 0.24
CA PHE A 543 3.37 7.76 -1.04
C PHE A 543 1.96 7.24 -1.31
N MET A 544 1.68 5.96 -1.03
CA MET A 544 0.32 5.42 -1.19
C MET A 544 -0.66 5.89 -0.11
N ASP A 545 -0.21 6.20 1.11
CA ASP A 545 -1.06 6.81 2.14
C ASP A 545 -1.67 8.11 1.65
N GLU A 546 -0.85 8.97 1.03
CA GLU A 546 -1.28 10.30 0.59
C GLU A 546 -2.10 10.28 -0.70
N ILE A 547 -1.82 9.31 -1.59
CA ILE A 547 -2.72 9.01 -2.71
C ILE A 547 -4.08 8.58 -2.17
N THR A 548 -4.11 7.64 -1.21
CA THR A 548 -5.35 7.19 -0.57
C THR A 548 -6.06 8.33 0.16
N GLN A 549 -5.32 9.18 0.88
CA GLN A 549 -5.87 10.32 1.59
C GLN A 549 -6.51 11.33 0.63
N GLY A 550 -5.83 11.71 -0.45
CA GLY A 550 -6.39 12.63 -1.43
C GLY A 550 -7.60 12.06 -2.17
N VAL A 551 -7.57 10.77 -2.52
CA VAL A 551 -8.68 10.09 -3.19
C VAL A 551 -9.90 9.97 -2.28
N LEU A 552 -9.73 9.48 -1.04
CA LEU A 552 -10.83 9.34 -0.09
C LEU A 552 -11.42 10.70 0.32
N THR A 553 -10.62 11.77 0.36
CA THR A 553 -11.12 13.15 0.59
C THR A 553 -12.13 13.54 -0.50
N VAL A 554 -11.78 13.32 -1.78
CA VAL A 554 -12.70 13.56 -2.91
C VAL A 554 -13.95 12.69 -2.83
N LEU A 555 -13.83 11.43 -2.40
CA LEU A 555 -15.00 10.55 -2.22
C LEU A 555 -15.89 11.01 -1.06
N ASN A 556 -15.33 11.56 0.02
CA ASN A 556 -16.08 12.15 1.13
C ASN A 556 -16.88 13.36 0.66
N ASP A 557 -16.28 14.26 -0.13
CA ASP A 557 -16.98 15.40 -0.73
C ASP A 557 -18.14 14.93 -1.62
N MET A 558 -17.90 13.94 -2.49
CA MET A 558 -18.96 13.34 -3.33
C MET A 558 -20.06 12.66 -2.50
N TYR A 559 -19.72 12.06 -1.36
CA TYR A 559 -20.66 11.43 -0.44
C TYR A 559 -21.54 12.45 0.28
N LYS A 560 -20.97 13.57 0.75
CA LYS A 560 -21.69 14.70 1.36
C LYS A 560 -22.71 15.30 0.40
N ASP A 561 -22.29 15.61 -0.83
CA ASP A 561 -23.17 16.13 -1.88
C ASP A 561 -24.38 15.20 -2.12
N SER A 562 -24.15 13.87 -2.09
CA SER A 562 -25.20 12.86 -2.26
C SER A 562 -26.20 12.79 -1.10
N LYS A 563 -25.79 13.14 0.14
CA LYS A 563 -26.67 13.21 1.30
C LYS A 563 -27.55 14.46 1.28
N THR A 564 -27.00 15.61 0.89
CA THR A 564 -27.74 16.89 0.93
C THR A 564 -28.96 16.91 0.00
N ASP A 565 -28.88 16.30 -1.19
CA ASP A 565 -29.99 16.31 -2.16
C ASP A 565 -31.21 15.47 -1.74
N ASN A 566 -31.06 14.55 -0.77
CA ASN A 566 -32.16 13.68 -0.36
C ASN A 566 -33.29 14.42 0.38
N THR A 567 -32.99 15.52 1.08
CA THR A 567 -33.92 16.13 2.06
C THR A 567 -35.15 16.80 1.44
N ASP A 568 -35.10 17.22 0.16
CA ASP A 568 -36.20 17.93 -0.50
C ASP A 568 -37.12 17.02 -1.36
N SER A 569 -36.76 15.74 -1.51
CA SER A 569 -37.35 14.84 -2.52
C SER A 569 -38.66 14.16 -2.09
N ARG A 570 -39.79 14.91 -2.09
CA ARG A 570 -41.16 14.38 -1.85
C ARG A 570 -41.65 13.28 -2.83
N HIS A 571 -40.78 12.78 -3.72
CA HIS A 571 -41.07 11.78 -4.75
C HIS A 571 -40.24 10.49 -4.60
N GLY A 572 -39.49 10.32 -3.50
CA GLY A 572 -39.13 9.00 -2.97
C GLY A 572 -38.07 8.19 -3.71
N ARG A 573 -37.29 8.80 -4.62
CA ARG A 573 -36.06 8.21 -5.19
C ARG A 573 -35.01 9.29 -5.40
N ALA A 574 -33.84 9.11 -4.80
CA ALA A 574 -32.67 9.94 -5.03
C ALA A 574 -32.28 9.91 -6.52
N GLN A 575 -32.05 11.09 -7.09
CA GLN A 575 -31.23 11.25 -8.30
C GLN A 575 -29.92 11.86 -7.84
N GLY A 576 -28.80 11.41 -8.40
CA GLY A 576 -27.49 11.89 -7.98
C GLY A 576 -26.38 10.89 -8.26
N ILE A 577 -25.15 11.30 -7.92
CA ILE A 577 -23.95 10.47 -7.93
C ILE A 577 -23.69 10.03 -6.49
N TYR A 578 -23.41 8.75 -6.27
CA TYR A 578 -22.99 8.21 -4.98
C TYR A 578 -21.91 7.15 -5.14
N VAL A 579 -21.16 6.93 -4.06
CA VAL A 579 -20.12 5.89 -3.98
C VAL A 579 -20.77 4.59 -3.51
N GLU A 580 -20.73 3.55 -4.34
CA GLU A 580 -21.35 2.25 -4.07
C GLU A 580 -20.36 1.26 -3.43
N GLN A 581 -19.06 1.40 -3.69
CA GLN A 581 -18.04 0.55 -3.06
C GLN A 581 -16.67 1.24 -3.04
N VAL A 582 -15.91 1.07 -1.95
CA VAL A 582 -14.49 1.44 -1.88
C VAL A 582 -13.68 0.31 -1.25
N LEU A 583 -12.71 -0.21 -2.00
CA LEU A 583 -11.75 -1.22 -1.56
C LEU A 583 -10.35 -0.64 -1.66
N CYS A 584 -9.81 -0.18 -0.54
CA CYS A 584 -8.38 0.11 -0.44
C CYS A 584 -7.60 -1.21 -0.36
N TYR A 585 -6.38 -1.20 -0.91
CA TYR A 585 -5.32 -2.20 -0.78
C TYR A 585 -4.00 -1.47 -0.54
N LYS A 586 -3.03 -2.12 0.08
CA LYS A 586 -1.73 -1.51 0.40
C LYS A 586 -0.99 -0.85 -0.79
N THR A 587 -1.25 -1.29 -2.03
CA THR A 587 -0.70 -0.68 -3.25
C THR A 587 -1.77 -0.21 -4.24
N ALA A 588 -3.06 -0.29 -3.92
CA ALA A 588 -4.13 0.00 -4.87
C ALA A 588 -5.42 0.52 -4.19
N ILE A 589 -6.29 1.18 -4.95
CA ILE A 589 -7.60 1.63 -4.48
C ILE A 589 -8.59 1.30 -5.61
N TYR A 590 -9.61 0.51 -5.32
CA TYR A 590 -10.72 0.25 -6.22
C TYR A 590 -11.97 0.98 -5.70
N MET A 591 -12.71 1.61 -6.60
CA MET A 591 -13.92 2.37 -6.29
C MET A 591 -14.99 2.04 -7.32
N LYS A 592 -16.24 1.92 -6.90
CA LYS A 592 -17.41 1.79 -7.76
C LYS A 592 -18.33 2.98 -7.48
N ILE A 593 -18.54 3.82 -8.48
CA ILE A 593 -19.34 5.06 -8.37
C ILE A 593 -20.53 4.94 -9.32
N VAL A 594 -21.72 5.28 -8.83
CA VAL A 594 -22.99 5.14 -9.55
C VAL A 594 -23.69 6.48 -9.64
N GLU A 595 -24.19 6.81 -10.82
CA GLU A 595 -25.17 7.87 -11.03
C GLU A 595 -26.52 7.23 -11.32
N ILE A 596 -27.53 7.57 -10.51
CA ILE A 596 -28.93 7.25 -10.77
C ILE A 596 -29.57 8.49 -11.40
N SER A 597 -30.00 8.34 -12.66
CA SER A 597 -30.60 9.43 -13.46
C SER A 597 -31.96 9.00 -14.03
N PHE A 598 -32.91 9.93 -14.17
CA PHE A 598 -34.19 9.63 -14.82
C PHE A 598 -34.11 9.85 -16.34
N SER A 599 -34.27 8.78 -17.11
CA SER A 599 -34.31 8.85 -18.58
C SER A 599 -35.70 9.28 -19.05
N TYR A 600 -35.86 10.55 -19.44
CA TYR A 600 -37.11 11.05 -20.03
C TYR A 600 -37.57 10.28 -21.29
N LYS A 601 -36.65 9.59 -21.98
CA LYS A 601 -36.94 8.80 -23.19
C LYS A 601 -37.61 7.47 -22.86
N THR A 602 -37.11 6.76 -21.84
CA THR A 602 -37.66 5.45 -21.42
C THR A 602 -38.69 5.57 -20.30
N LYS A 603 -38.71 6.70 -19.58
CA LYS A 603 -39.43 6.94 -18.32
C LYS A 603 -39.00 6.01 -17.19
N GLU A 604 -37.75 5.55 -17.25
CA GLU A 604 -37.14 4.64 -16.27
C GLU A 604 -35.94 5.31 -15.61
N MET A 605 -35.59 4.85 -14.40
CA MET A 605 -34.32 5.18 -13.77
C MET A 605 -33.22 4.39 -14.48
N VAL A 606 -32.18 5.08 -14.94
CA VAL A 606 -31.01 4.48 -15.58
C VAL A 606 -29.81 4.75 -14.67
N SER A 607 -29.18 3.66 -14.22
CA SER A 607 -27.90 3.72 -13.53
C SER A 607 -26.75 3.78 -14.54
N SER A 608 -25.80 4.68 -14.31
CA SER A 608 -24.51 4.72 -14.99
C SER A 608 -23.42 4.39 -13.97
N ILE A 609 -22.60 3.38 -14.26
CA ILE A 609 -21.56 2.90 -13.34
C ILE A 609 -20.18 3.25 -13.90
N ALA A 610 -19.33 3.84 -13.06
CA ALA A 610 -17.90 3.98 -13.28
C ALA A 610 -17.12 3.22 -12.21
N GLU A 611 -16.33 2.23 -12.62
CA GLU A 611 -15.34 1.57 -11.78
C GLU A 611 -14.00 2.27 -11.97
N ILE A 612 -13.36 2.68 -10.87
CA ILE A 612 -12.11 3.44 -10.89
C ILE A 612 -11.07 2.68 -10.07
N TYR A 613 -9.85 2.59 -10.60
CA TYR A 613 -8.78 1.79 -10.01
C TYR A 613 -7.45 2.55 -10.03
N VAL A 614 -6.94 2.84 -8.83
CA VAL A 614 -5.59 3.37 -8.60
C VAL A 614 -4.67 2.21 -8.24
N HIS A 615 -3.45 2.13 -8.76
CA HIS A 615 -2.47 1.08 -8.40
C HIS A 615 -1.04 1.55 -8.60
N LEU A 616 -0.22 1.49 -7.54
CA LEU A 616 1.23 1.60 -7.62
C LEU A 616 1.86 0.27 -8.04
N ALA A 617 2.17 0.14 -9.32
CA ALA A 617 2.72 -1.07 -9.91
C ALA A 617 4.24 -1.03 -10.07
N ASN A 618 4.87 -2.17 -9.75
CA ASN A 618 6.23 -2.50 -10.20
C ASN A 618 6.21 -2.94 -11.67
N VAL A 619 7.35 -2.87 -12.37
CA VAL A 619 7.48 -3.35 -13.77
C VAL A 619 7.01 -4.81 -13.96
N ASP A 620 7.22 -5.67 -12.95
CA ASP A 620 6.86 -7.09 -12.99
C ASP A 620 5.38 -7.36 -12.65
N SER A 621 4.62 -6.36 -12.19
CA SER A 621 3.21 -6.54 -11.79
C SER A 621 2.35 -6.91 -13.01
N PRO A 622 1.44 -7.90 -12.92
CA PRO A 622 0.56 -8.27 -14.02
C PRO A 622 -0.37 -7.13 -14.45
N ASN A 623 -0.67 -6.20 -13.54
CA ASN A 623 -1.50 -5.02 -13.80
C ASN A 623 -0.67 -3.78 -14.23
N CYS A 624 0.64 -3.93 -14.45
CA CYS A 624 1.53 -2.83 -14.82
C CYS A 624 1.31 -2.37 -16.28
N VAL A 625 0.46 -1.37 -16.46
CA VAL A 625 0.07 -0.85 -17.78
C VAL A 625 1.29 -0.32 -18.56
N GLY A 626 1.56 -0.93 -19.71
CA GLY A 626 2.66 -0.56 -20.59
C GLY A 626 4.05 -0.75 -19.97
N ALA A 627 4.26 -1.79 -19.16
CA ALA A 627 5.53 -2.10 -18.49
C ALA A 627 6.77 -2.04 -19.43
N LYS A 628 6.60 -2.31 -20.73
CA LYS A 628 7.66 -2.17 -21.76
C LYS A 628 8.28 -0.76 -21.87
N THR A 629 7.63 0.29 -21.38
CA THR A 629 8.18 1.66 -21.37
C THR A 629 9.04 1.96 -20.14
N MET A 630 9.05 1.08 -19.13
CA MET A 630 9.70 1.28 -17.84
C MET A 630 11.09 0.62 -17.79
N ARG A 631 11.95 1.16 -16.93
CA ARG A 631 13.19 0.50 -16.47
C ARG A 631 12.87 -0.45 -15.32
N SER A 632 13.78 -1.38 -15.04
CA SER A 632 13.64 -2.34 -13.92
C SER A 632 13.50 -1.69 -12.54
N SER A 633 14.07 -0.50 -12.36
CA SER A 633 14.02 0.30 -11.13
C SER A 633 12.80 1.23 -11.03
N ASP A 634 11.98 1.34 -12.08
CA ASP A 634 10.91 2.33 -12.12
C ASP A 634 9.66 1.81 -11.40
N ARG A 635 8.88 2.75 -10.88
CA ARG A 635 7.54 2.53 -10.32
C ARG A 635 6.53 3.28 -11.18
N LYS A 636 5.34 2.72 -11.37
CA LYS A 636 4.28 3.36 -12.16
C LYS A 636 3.00 3.40 -11.33
N LEU A 637 2.57 4.60 -10.95
CA LEU A 637 1.24 4.82 -10.42
C LEU A 637 0.28 4.83 -11.60
N ILE A 638 -0.79 4.04 -11.52
CA ILE A 638 -1.76 3.83 -12.59
C ILE A 638 -3.11 4.28 -12.05
N LEU A 639 -3.86 5.06 -12.84
CA LEU A 639 -5.25 5.41 -12.58
C LEU A 639 -6.09 5.01 -13.80
N CYS A 640 -6.93 4.00 -13.63
CA CYS A 640 -7.85 3.50 -14.65
C CYS A 640 -9.30 3.79 -14.30
N GLY A 641 -10.12 4.01 -15.32
CA GLY A 641 -11.56 4.18 -15.20
C GLY A 641 -12.26 3.32 -16.25
N LYS A 642 -13.27 2.56 -15.86
CA LYS A 642 -14.03 1.65 -16.72
C LYS A 642 -15.51 1.96 -16.56
N GLY A 643 -16.22 2.12 -17.66
CA GLY A 643 -17.63 2.48 -17.65
C GLY A 643 -18.16 2.74 -19.04
N PHE A 644 -19.33 3.40 -19.15
CA PHE A 644 -20.04 3.60 -20.40
C PHE A 644 -19.20 4.37 -21.45
N ALA A 645 -19.06 3.78 -22.64
CA ALA A 645 -18.21 4.28 -23.73
C ALA A 645 -18.84 5.43 -24.53
N GLY A 646 -20.16 5.57 -24.51
CA GLY A 646 -20.87 6.61 -25.25
C GLY A 646 -20.44 8.02 -24.83
N ASN A 647 -20.60 8.98 -25.74
CA ASN A 647 -20.04 10.33 -25.63
C ASN A 647 -18.52 10.32 -25.36
N ASN A 648 -17.76 9.44 -26.03
CA ASN A 648 -16.31 9.29 -25.83
C ASN A 648 -15.92 9.10 -24.36
N GLY A 649 -16.60 8.19 -23.65
CA GLY A 649 -16.32 7.91 -22.24
C GLY A 649 -16.61 9.07 -21.28
N ALA A 650 -17.30 10.14 -21.72
CA ALA A 650 -17.59 11.32 -20.90
C ALA A 650 -18.20 10.97 -19.53
N LYS A 651 -19.06 9.94 -19.46
CA LYS A 651 -19.62 9.48 -18.19
C LYS A 651 -18.54 9.01 -17.21
N ILE A 652 -17.49 8.31 -17.65
CA ILE A 652 -16.39 7.90 -16.77
C ILE A 652 -15.71 9.13 -16.15
N TRP A 653 -15.47 10.16 -16.96
CA TRP A 653 -14.87 11.43 -16.51
C TRP A 653 -15.74 12.17 -15.49
N THR A 654 -17.03 12.36 -15.79
CA THR A 654 -17.97 13.11 -14.93
C THR A 654 -18.36 12.37 -13.65
N LEU A 655 -18.27 11.03 -13.63
CA LEU A 655 -18.60 10.20 -12.46
C LEU A 655 -17.48 10.12 -11.41
N GLY A 656 -16.52 11.06 -11.44
CA GLY A 656 -15.48 11.18 -10.40
C GLY A 656 -14.06 10.86 -10.87
N TYR A 657 -13.86 10.26 -12.07
CA TYR A 657 -12.51 9.99 -12.57
C TYR A 657 -11.68 11.26 -12.72
N GLU A 658 -12.28 12.38 -13.17
CA GLU A 658 -11.56 13.65 -13.24
C GLU A 658 -11.15 14.19 -11.86
N ALA A 659 -12.03 14.08 -10.86
CA ALA A 659 -11.77 14.55 -9.50
C ALA A 659 -10.69 13.72 -8.81
N ILE A 660 -10.80 12.39 -8.89
CA ILE A 660 -9.80 11.43 -8.42
C ILE A 660 -8.45 11.67 -9.12
N ARG A 661 -8.46 11.90 -10.45
CA ARG A 661 -7.24 12.24 -11.20
C ARG A 661 -6.60 13.52 -10.69
N LYS A 662 -7.38 14.57 -10.36
CA LYS A 662 -6.86 15.81 -9.79
C LYS A 662 -6.25 15.61 -8.40
N ALA A 663 -6.87 14.79 -7.54
CA ALA A 663 -6.32 14.44 -6.22
C ALA A 663 -5.00 13.66 -6.34
N VAL A 664 -4.95 12.66 -7.22
CA VAL A 664 -3.71 11.93 -7.54
C VAL A 664 -2.65 12.90 -8.09
N ASP A 665 -3.00 13.76 -9.04
CA ASP A 665 -2.07 14.74 -9.61
C ASP A 665 -1.52 15.72 -8.55
N TRP A 666 -2.33 16.11 -7.55
CA TRP A 666 -1.91 16.96 -6.44
C TRP A 666 -0.91 16.25 -5.52
N ALA A 667 -1.23 15.03 -5.07
CA ALA A 667 -0.38 14.25 -4.18
C ALA A 667 0.95 13.84 -4.84
N VAL A 668 0.92 13.39 -6.10
CA VAL A 668 2.14 13.07 -6.88
C VAL A 668 3.06 14.29 -7.00
N LYS A 669 2.49 15.48 -7.27
CA LYS A 669 3.26 16.72 -7.35
C LYS A 669 3.85 17.14 -6.01
N GLY A 670 3.06 17.07 -4.94
CA GLY A 670 3.46 17.43 -3.59
C GLY A 670 4.68 16.67 -3.07
N LYS A 671 4.86 15.40 -3.50
CA LYS A 671 6.01 14.58 -3.09
C LYS A 671 7.17 14.54 -4.05
N LEU A 672 6.92 14.58 -5.36
CA LEU A 672 7.95 14.29 -6.35
C LEU A 672 8.54 15.54 -7.03
N ASN A 673 8.08 16.75 -6.68
CA ASN A 673 8.62 18.01 -7.23
C ASN A 673 8.68 18.00 -8.78
N ASP A 674 7.61 17.51 -9.42
CA ASP A 674 7.48 17.29 -10.87
C ASP A 674 8.51 16.31 -11.51
N VAL A 675 9.24 15.51 -10.72
CA VAL A 675 10.20 14.48 -11.22
C VAL A 675 9.48 13.17 -11.60
N PHE A 676 8.54 13.26 -12.54
CA PHE A 676 7.80 12.12 -13.11
C PHE A 676 7.43 12.36 -14.58
N THR A 677 7.12 11.28 -15.31
CA THR A 677 6.56 11.37 -16.67
C THR A 677 5.10 10.91 -16.65
N ARG A 678 4.19 11.75 -17.15
CA ARG A 678 2.79 11.36 -17.35
C ARG A 678 2.60 10.64 -18.69
N GLU A 679 1.95 9.49 -18.62
CA GLU A 679 1.57 8.68 -19.77
C GLU A 679 0.06 8.45 -19.81
N VAL A 680 -0.47 8.19 -21.00
CA VAL A 680 -1.86 7.81 -21.25
C VAL A 680 -1.88 6.51 -22.05
N GLY A 681 -2.70 5.55 -21.63
CA GLY A 681 -2.80 4.23 -22.24
C GLY A 681 -3.83 4.16 -23.37
N CYS A 682 -3.56 3.33 -24.38
CA CYS A 682 -4.49 3.03 -25.47
C CYS A 682 -5.67 2.17 -24.98
N PRO A 683 -6.93 2.67 -24.98
CA PRO A 683 -8.12 1.95 -24.50
C PRO A 683 -8.26 0.58 -25.15
N GLU A 684 -8.18 0.55 -26.48
CA GLU A 684 -8.30 -0.68 -27.27
C GLU A 684 -7.21 -1.70 -26.95
N CYS A 685 -5.98 -1.28 -26.62
CA CYS A 685 -4.95 -2.24 -26.18
C CYS A 685 -5.23 -2.80 -24.79
N LEU A 686 -5.79 -2.00 -23.87
CA LEU A 686 -6.14 -2.45 -22.51
C LEU A 686 -7.31 -3.45 -22.54
N LEU A 687 -8.26 -3.28 -23.46
CA LEU A 687 -9.37 -4.20 -23.69
C LEU A 687 -8.92 -5.52 -24.33
N THR A 688 -7.99 -5.46 -25.31
CA THR A 688 -7.67 -6.62 -26.18
C THR A 688 -6.40 -7.39 -25.82
N LYS A 689 -5.42 -6.78 -25.13
CA LYS A 689 -4.07 -7.35 -24.92
C LYS A 689 -3.78 -7.57 -23.44
N ASP A 690 -2.58 -8.08 -23.14
CA ASP A 690 -2.00 -8.03 -21.79
C ASP A 690 -1.75 -6.55 -21.42
N PRO A 691 -2.13 -6.06 -20.22
CA PRO A 691 -1.92 -4.67 -19.83
C PRO A 691 -0.47 -4.20 -19.96
N ARG A 692 0.50 -5.09 -19.74
CA ARG A 692 1.95 -4.81 -19.87
C ARG A 692 2.40 -4.54 -21.31
N ASP A 693 1.60 -5.01 -22.27
CA ASP A 693 1.79 -4.83 -23.71
C ASP A 693 0.98 -3.65 -24.29
N ALA A 694 0.26 -2.91 -23.44
CA ALA A 694 -0.51 -1.76 -23.88
C ALA A 694 0.39 -0.62 -24.39
N ALA A 695 -0.03 0.03 -25.47
CA ALA A 695 0.65 1.21 -25.98
C ALA A 695 0.41 2.41 -25.06
N MET A 696 1.48 3.14 -24.77
CA MET A 696 1.49 4.36 -23.97
C MET A 696 1.95 5.53 -24.82
N TRP A 697 1.35 6.69 -24.60
CA TRP A 697 1.83 7.97 -25.12
C TRP A 697 2.12 8.92 -23.97
N LYS A 698 3.10 9.82 -24.12
CA LYS A 698 3.27 10.92 -23.18
C LYS A 698 2.04 11.83 -23.25
N GLU A 699 1.52 12.26 -22.10
CA GLU A 699 0.30 13.10 -22.04
C GLU A 699 0.44 14.37 -22.90
N ALA A 700 1.59 15.03 -22.85
CA ALA A 700 1.88 16.20 -23.69
C ALA A 700 1.73 15.93 -25.20
N SER A 701 2.05 14.73 -25.67
CA SER A 701 1.87 14.34 -27.08
C SER A 701 0.40 14.13 -27.44
N VAL A 702 -0.43 13.64 -26.51
CA VAL A 702 -1.89 13.53 -26.68
C VAL A 702 -2.54 14.91 -26.74
N LEU A 703 -2.07 15.86 -25.91
CA LEU A 703 -2.51 17.25 -25.95
C LEU A 703 -2.13 17.96 -27.26
N ILE A 704 -0.93 17.73 -27.78
CA ILE A 704 -0.45 18.32 -29.05
C ILE A 704 -1.23 17.79 -30.27
N ALA A 705 -1.68 16.53 -30.25
CA ALA A 705 -2.52 15.96 -31.32
C ALA A 705 -3.88 16.66 -31.47
N GLY A 706 -4.33 17.43 -30.48
CA GLY A 706 -5.60 18.15 -30.52
C GLY A 706 -6.77 17.19 -30.74
N ASN A 707 -7.50 17.35 -31.84
CA ASN A 707 -8.63 16.50 -32.22
C ASN A 707 -8.28 15.45 -33.29
N GLU A 708 -7.02 15.36 -33.75
CA GLU A 708 -6.61 14.37 -34.74
C GLU A 708 -6.47 12.98 -34.10
N CYS A 709 -7.00 11.94 -34.75
CA CYS A 709 -6.92 10.58 -34.22
C CYS A 709 -5.47 10.11 -34.10
N ILE A 710 -5.09 9.64 -32.91
CA ILE A 710 -3.76 9.10 -32.63
C ILE A 710 -3.69 7.65 -33.09
N LEU A 711 -2.63 7.30 -33.82
CA LEU A 711 -2.35 5.92 -34.22
C LEU A 711 -1.54 5.20 -33.13
N CYS A 712 -2.03 4.05 -32.70
CA CYS A 712 -1.32 3.14 -31.80
C CYS A 712 -0.17 2.44 -32.54
N SER A 713 1.05 2.64 -32.06
CA SER A 713 2.30 2.13 -32.65
C SER A 713 2.60 0.65 -32.35
N ASN A 714 1.63 -0.09 -31.83
CA ASN A 714 1.82 -1.47 -31.40
C ASN A 714 1.79 -2.44 -32.61
N GLN A 715 2.93 -3.08 -32.88
CA GLN A 715 3.27 -3.74 -34.15
C GLN A 715 2.27 -4.80 -34.66
N ALA A 716 1.42 -5.36 -33.80
CA ALA A 716 0.44 -6.38 -34.19
C ALA A 716 -0.85 -5.80 -34.79
N GLN A 717 -1.32 -4.64 -34.30
CA GLN A 717 -2.61 -4.03 -34.67
C GLN A 717 -2.56 -2.52 -34.45
N VAL A 718 -2.82 -1.75 -35.51
CA VAL A 718 -2.88 -0.28 -35.47
C VAL A 718 -4.29 0.15 -35.06
N HIS A 719 -4.45 0.59 -33.81
CA HIS A 719 -5.69 1.18 -33.33
C HIS A 719 -5.71 2.68 -33.64
N ARG A 720 -6.86 3.23 -34.04
CA ARG A 720 -7.07 4.67 -34.30
C ARG A 720 -7.91 5.22 -33.15
N VAL A 721 -7.27 5.96 -32.23
CA VAL A 721 -7.89 6.45 -30.99
C VAL A 721 -8.22 7.93 -31.11
N ASP A 722 -9.46 8.30 -30.80
CA ASP A 722 -9.88 9.70 -30.66
C ASP A 722 -9.25 10.30 -29.39
N PRO A 723 -8.39 11.33 -29.46
CA PRO A 723 -7.76 11.92 -28.27
C PRO A 723 -8.74 12.58 -27.29
N ARG A 724 -10.02 12.76 -27.63
CA ARG A 724 -11.02 13.33 -26.71
C ARG A 724 -11.39 12.38 -25.57
N ILE A 725 -11.49 11.06 -25.84
CA ILE A 725 -11.73 10.04 -24.78
C ILE A 725 -10.61 10.04 -23.73
N LEU A 726 -9.39 10.39 -24.16
CA LEU A 726 -8.18 10.44 -23.34
C LEU A 726 -8.05 11.71 -22.51
N ARG A 727 -8.78 12.78 -22.87
CA ARG A 727 -8.67 14.11 -22.24
C ARG A 727 -9.89 14.50 -21.40
N GLY A 728 -11.04 13.83 -21.61
CA GLY A 728 -12.30 14.20 -20.96
C GLY A 728 -13.06 15.32 -21.67
N ASP A 729 -12.60 15.71 -22.86
CA ASP A 729 -13.23 16.75 -23.69
C ASP A 729 -14.64 16.31 -24.13
N THR A 730 -15.66 16.79 -23.42
CA THR A 730 -17.06 16.51 -23.76
C THR A 730 -17.50 17.28 -25.02
N PHE A 731 -18.32 16.65 -25.85
CA PHE A 731 -18.95 17.33 -26.97
C PHE A 731 -20.01 18.31 -26.45
N THR A 732 -19.77 19.61 -26.61
CA THR A 732 -20.78 20.65 -26.36
C THR A 732 -21.87 20.68 -27.43
N SER A 733 -21.71 19.99 -28.56
CA SER A 733 -22.82 19.68 -29.49
C SER A 733 -22.56 18.43 -30.32
N TRP A 734 -23.63 17.71 -30.67
CA TRP A 734 -23.58 16.47 -31.47
C TRP A 734 -23.28 16.70 -32.97
N HIS A 735 -23.44 17.93 -33.48
CA HIS A 735 -23.32 18.21 -34.91
C HIS A 735 -21.90 18.08 -35.47
N ASN A 736 -20.88 18.07 -34.61
CA ASN A 736 -19.47 18.02 -35.03
C ASN A 736 -18.87 16.59 -35.09
N LEU A 737 -19.69 15.55 -34.94
CA LEU A 737 -19.20 14.16 -34.90
C LEU A 737 -18.95 13.59 -36.31
N GLU A 738 -19.83 13.90 -37.28
CA GLU A 738 -19.69 13.45 -38.68
C GLU A 738 -18.53 14.15 -39.40
N GLU A 739 -18.23 15.42 -39.06
CA GLU A 739 -17.12 16.17 -39.66
C GLU A 739 -15.73 15.74 -39.14
N ALA A 740 -15.65 15.18 -37.92
CA ALA A 740 -14.38 14.92 -37.25
C ALA A 740 -13.72 13.57 -37.63
N CYS A 741 -14.47 12.56 -38.06
CA CYS A 741 -13.90 11.25 -38.43
C CYS A 741 -14.83 10.44 -39.37
N PRO A 742 -14.89 10.78 -40.67
CA PRO A 742 -15.83 10.17 -41.63
C PRO A 742 -15.61 8.66 -41.90
N ASP A 743 -14.49 8.07 -41.45
CA ASP A 743 -14.19 6.65 -41.63
C ASP A 743 -14.67 5.75 -40.46
N PHE A 744 -15.23 6.31 -39.39
CA PHE A 744 -15.53 5.55 -38.17
C PHE A 744 -16.83 4.74 -38.28
N LYS A 745 -16.76 3.59 -38.98
CA LYS A 745 -17.87 2.62 -39.06
C LYS A 745 -18.12 1.92 -37.72
N ILE A 746 -19.02 2.49 -36.92
CA ILE A 746 -19.77 1.76 -35.90
C ILE A 746 -20.60 0.67 -36.61
N MET A 747 -20.72 -0.52 -36.02
CA MET A 747 -21.43 -1.65 -36.66
C MET A 747 -22.92 -1.32 -36.94
N PRO A 748 -23.44 -1.49 -38.17
CA PRO A 748 -24.77 -0.95 -38.53
C PRO A 748 -26.00 -1.66 -37.94
N ASN A 749 -25.87 -2.86 -37.36
CA ASN A 749 -26.99 -3.79 -37.19
C ASN A 749 -27.89 -3.54 -35.96
N VAL A 750 -28.09 -2.27 -35.55
CA VAL A 750 -28.97 -1.91 -34.40
C VAL A 750 -30.04 -0.85 -34.75
N TYR A 751 -29.99 -0.20 -35.91
CA TYR A 751 -30.83 1.00 -36.17
C TYR A 751 -31.73 1.01 -37.42
N GLU A 752 -31.87 -0.09 -38.16
CA GLU A 752 -32.65 -0.11 -39.42
C GLU A 752 -34.18 -0.29 -39.24
N TYR A 753 -34.76 0.09 -38.09
CA TYR A 753 -36.21 0.01 -37.84
C TYR A 753 -36.90 1.31 -37.37
N PHE A 754 -36.17 2.43 -37.24
CA PHE A 754 -36.69 3.65 -36.59
C PHE A 754 -36.81 4.91 -37.46
N GLU A 755 -36.31 4.95 -38.71
CA GLU A 755 -36.49 6.12 -39.60
C GLU A 755 -37.80 6.07 -40.42
N LYS A 756 -38.95 6.12 -39.75
CA LYS A 756 -40.25 6.47 -40.40
C LYS A 756 -41.13 7.41 -39.59
N SER A 757 -40.59 8.55 -39.17
CA SER A 757 -41.39 9.78 -38.89
C SER A 757 -40.51 11.02 -38.69
N LYS A 758 -40.48 11.91 -39.70
CA LYS A 758 -40.01 13.29 -39.58
C LYS A 758 -41.08 14.24 -40.14
N PRO A 759 -41.62 15.19 -39.36
CA PRO A 759 -42.15 16.44 -39.88
C PRO A 759 -41.03 17.49 -40.03
N SER A 760 -41.34 18.58 -40.71
CA SER A 760 -40.38 19.43 -41.42
C SER A 760 -39.73 20.57 -40.61
N LYS A 761 -38.46 20.85 -40.97
CA LYS A 761 -37.72 22.12 -40.96
C LYS A 761 -38.37 23.38 -40.32
N HIS A 762 -37.55 24.09 -39.54
CA HIS A 762 -37.29 25.51 -39.81
C HIS A 762 -35.79 25.79 -39.74
N GLU A 763 -35.33 26.69 -40.60
CA GLU A 763 -33.93 26.91 -40.99
C GLU A 763 -33.62 28.39 -40.75
N ILE A 764 -32.59 28.70 -39.95
CA ILE A 764 -32.13 30.08 -39.69
C ILE A 764 -30.64 30.15 -40.03
N GLN A 765 -30.31 30.94 -41.05
CA GLN A 765 -28.93 31.24 -41.44
C GLN A 765 -28.36 32.37 -40.60
N LEU A 766 -27.10 32.24 -40.16
CA LEU A 766 -26.19 33.36 -39.94
C LEU A 766 -24.80 33.02 -40.50
N SER A 767 -24.09 34.05 -40.97
CA SER A 767 -22.91 33.94 -41.84
C SER A 767 -21.57 33.87 -41.09
N PRO A 768 -20.52 33.28 -41.70
CA PRO A 768 -19.20 33.14 -41.10
C PRO A 768 -18.24 34.30 -41.43
N SER A 769 -17.23 34.53 -40.59
CA SER A 769 -16.05 35.31 -40.97
C SER A 769 -14.81 34.96 -40.14
N CYS A 770 -13.66 34.82 -40.81
CA CYS A 770 -12.29 34.97 -40.27
C CYS A 770 -11.78 33.89 -39.27
N TRP A 771 -10.57 33.32 -39.37
CA TRP A 771 -9.37 33.66 -40.17
C TRP A 771 -8.60 32.43 -40.68
N SER A 772 -7.84 32.66 -41.76
CA SER A 772 -6.86 31.74 -42.33
C SER A 772 -5.46 31.94 -41.74
N ARG A 773 -4.68 30.85 -41.56
CA ARG A 773 -3.22 30.85 -41.77
C ARG A 773 -2.72 29.43 -42.09
N LYS A 774 -2.34 29.20 -43.36
CA LYS A 774 -1.56 28.03 -43.76
C LYS A 774 -0.08 28.30 -43.48
N VAL A 775 0.64 27.31 -42.99
CA VAL A 775 2.11 27.23 -43.10
C VAL A 775 2.44 25.91 -43.80
N HIS A 776 3.14 25.99 -44.92
CA HIS A 776 3.68 24.82 -45.60
C HIS A 776 5.02 24.45 -44.97
N CYS A 777 5.18 23.18 -44.60
CA CYS A 777 6.50 22.55 -44.47
C CYS A 777 6.51 21.28 -45.33
N VAL A 778 7.44 21.23 -46.29
CA VAL A 778 7.73 20.07 -47.14
C VAL A 778 9.16 19.65 -46.81
N VAL A 779 9.35 18.42 -46.35
CA VAL A 779 10.64 17.70 -46.39
C VAL A 779 10.35 16.21 -46.61
N ASP A 780 11.23 15.56 -47.37
CA ASP A 780 10.97 14.33 -48.11
C ASP A 780 10.90 13.01 -47.32
N ILE A 781 10.24 12.05 -47.97
CA ILE A 781 10.29 10.62 -47.66
C ILE A 781 11.41 10.00 -48.52
N ASP A 782 12.44 9.41 -47.90
CA ASP A 782 12.96 8.11 -48.35
C ASP A 782 13.99 7.53 -47.36
N ASN A 783 13.76 6.28 -46.93
CA ASN A 783 14.69 5.19 -47.25
C ASN A 783 14.15 3.82 -46.83
N LYS A 784 14.31 2.84 -47.74
CA LYS A 784 13.93 1.44 -47.55
C LYS A 784 15.16 0.61 -47.17
N THR A 785 15.04 -0.29 -46.21
CA THR A 785 15.93 -1.47 -46.10
C THR A 785 15.14 -2.72 -45.71
N PRO A 786 15.38 -3.88 -46.37
CA PRO A 786 14.55 -5.07 -46.18
C PRO A 786 14.99 -5.93 -44.98
N ILE A 787 14.00 -6.51 -44.31
CA ILE A 787 14.17 -7.45 -43.20
C ILE A 787 14.68 -8.81 -43.71
N LYS A 788 15.69 -9.38 -43.07
CA LYS A 788 16.06 -10.79 -43.22
C LYS A 788 15.44 -11.63 -42.11
N SER A 789 14.66 -12.64 -42.47
CA SER A 789 14.07 -13.60 -41.55
C SER A 789 15.09 -14.64 -41.07
N ARG A 790 14.92 -15.12 -39.83
CA ARG A 790 15.52 -16.37 -39.34
C ARG A 790 14.43 -17.18 -38.61
N HIS A 791 14.29 -18.44 -38.99
CA HIS A 791 13.34 -19.39 -38.40
C HIS A 791 14.03 -20.33 -37.41
N ALA A 792 13.27 -20.76 -36.39
CA ALA A 792 13.40 -22.03 -35.66
C ALA A 792 14.64 -22.22 -34.75
N LYS A 793 14.59 -22.96 -33.64
CA LYS A 793 13.52 -23.70 -32.92
C LYS A 793 14.05 -24.04 -31.51
N SER A 794 13.22 -23.98 -30.47
CA SER A 794 13.26 -24.99 -29.38
C SER A 794 11.94 -24.98 -28.59
N LYS A 795 11.55 -26.13 -28.03
CA LYS A 795 10.26 -26.37 -27.38
C LYS A 795 10.42 -26.53 -25.86
N ARG A 796 9.53 -25.93 -25.08
CA ARG A 796 8.99 -26.50 -23.83
C ARG A 796 7.52 -26.14 -23.73
N SER A 797 6.67 -27.13 -23.46
CA SER A 797 5.21 -27.01 -23.53
C SER A 797 4.60 -26.69 -22.17
N SER A 798 4.39 -25.40 -21.88
CA SER A 798 3.29 -25.00 -21.00
C SER A 798 1.97 -25.13 -21.79
N LYS A 799 0.92 -25.71 -21.18
CA LYS A 799 -0.42 -25.74 -21.80
C LYS A 799 -0.90 -24.29 -21.97
N LYS A 800 -0.97 -23.80 -23.22
CA LYS A 800 -1.64 -22.52 -23.50
C LYS A 800 -3.12 -22.66 -23.13
N LEU A 801 -3.64 -21.66 -22.41
CA LEU A 801 -5.08 -21.39 -22.41
C LEU A 801 -5.52 -21.13 -23.86
N LYS A 802 -6.65 -21.73 -24.24
CA LYS A 802 -7.23 -21.61 -25.58
C LYS A 802 -7.72 -20.18 -25.83
N ASP A 803 -7.76 -19.77 -27.09
CA ASP A 803 -8.27 -18.44 -27.47
C ASP A 803 -9.81 -18.43 -27.45
N ILE A 804 -10.46 -17.27 -27.36
CA ILE A 804 -11.93 -17.17 -27.35
C ILE A 804 -12.56 -17.73 -28.63
N VAL A 805 -11.85 -17.63 -29.75
CA VAL A 805 -12.24 -18.24 -31.03
C VAL A 805 -12.32 -19.77 -30.95
N ASP A 806 -11.53 -20.39 -30.06
CA ASP A 806 -11.57 -21.84 -29.79
C ASP A 806 -12.65 -22.24 -28.76
N ILE A 807 -13.27 -21.28 -28.06
CA ILE A 807 -14.31 -21.51 -27.03
C ILE A 807 -15.71 -21.54 -27.65
N HIS A 808 -15.98 -20.76 -28.70
CA HIS A 808 -17.27 -20.71 -29.36
C HIS A 808 -17.82 -22.08 -29.84
N PRO A 809 -16.99 -23.05 -30.30
CA PRO A 809 -17.43 -24.42 -30.61
C PRO A 809 -17.81 -25.28 -29.39
N SER A 810 -17.55 -24.79 -28.17
CA SER A 810 -17.77 -25.51 -26.90
C SER A 810 -19.03 -25.06 -26.16
N VAL A 811 -19.76 -24.06 -26.67
CA VAL A 811 -21.05 -23.62 -26.12
C VAL A 811 -22.19 -24.31 -26.86
N VAL A 812 -23.16 -24.85 -26.11
CA VAL A 812 -24.36 -25.50 -26.63
C VAL A 812 -25.61 -24.91 -25.99
N LEU A 813 -26.72 -24.96 -26.70
CA LEU A 813 -28.04 -24.75 -26.12
C LEU A 813 -28.53 -26.04 -25.48
N VAL A 814 -29.24 -25.90 -24.38
CA VAL A 814 -29.71 -27.00 -23.54
C VAL A 814 -31.18 -26.74 -23.24
N GLY A 815 -32.03 -27.77 -23.24
CA GLY A 815 -33.44 -27.57 -22.94
C GLY A 815 -34.17 -28.82 -22.45
N ILE A 816 -35.34 -28.60 -21.84
CA ILE A 816 -36.29 -29.66 -21.50
C ILE A 816 -37.25 -29.85 -22.67
N TRP A 817 -37.39 -31.09 -23.13
CA TRP A 817 -38.35 -31.48 -24.15
C TRP A 817 -39.41 -32.41 -23.57
N ASP A 818 -40.66 -31.95 -23.55
CA ASP A 818 -41.84 -32.79 -23.31
C ASP A 818 -42.11 -33.63 -24.55
N THR A 819 -41.80 -34.93 -24.47
CA THR A 819 -41.97 -35.89 -25.58
C THR A 819 -43.44 -36.23 -25.87
N LYS A 820 -44.37 -35.97 -24.94
CA LYS A 820 -45.81 -36.22 -25.12
C LYS A 820 -46.48 -35.07 -25.86
N GLN A 821 -46.10 -33.84 -25.52
CA GLN A 821 -46.63 -32.63 -26.15
C GLN A 821 -45.83 -32.19 -27.40
N GLY A 822 -44.61 -32.73 -27.58
CA GLY A 822 -43.68 -32.30 -28.61
C GLY A 822 -43.19 -30.86 -28.38
N LEU A 823 -43.08 -30.41 -27.13
CA LEU A 823 -42.79 -29.02 -26.77
C LEU A 823 -41.48 -28.89 -26.00
N ILE A 824 -40.69 -27.87 -26.35
CA ILE A 824 -39.56 -27.42 -25.54
C ILE A 824 -40.11 -26.49 -24.45
N THR A 825 -39.99 -26.88 -23.19
CA THR A 825 -40.62 -26.19 -22.05
C THR A 825 -39.65 -25.30 -21.25
N SER A 826 -38.34 -25.53 -21.39
CA SER A 826 -37.28 -24.75 -20.76
C SER A 826 -36.05 -24.72 -21.68
N LEU A 827 -35.29 -23.62 -21.65
CA LEU A 827 -34.07 -23.41 -22.42
C LEU A 827 -33.01 -22.72 -21.54
N GLY A 828 -31.76 -23.14 -21.73
CA GLY A 828 -30.56 -22.58 -21.11
C GLY A 828 -29.33 -22.81 -21.97
N SER A 829 -28.15 -22.47 -21.44
CA SER A 829 -26.86 -22.64 -22.11
C SER A 829 -25.95 -23.58 -21.32
N GLY A 830 -25.26 -24.48 -22.02
CA GLY A 830 -24.26 -25.37 -21.45
C GLY A 830 -22.90 -25.29 -22.15
N PHE A 831 -21.89 -25.83 -21.50
CA PHE A 831 -20.52 -25.93 -22.00
C PHE A 831 -20.10 -27.39 -22.13
N ILE A 832 -19.52 -27.77 -23.27
CA ILE A 832 -18.97 -29.11 -23.48
C ILE A 832 -17.70 -29.25 -22.62
N ALA A 833 -17.80 -30.01 -21.53
CA ALA A 833 -16.69 -30.26 -20.61
C ALA A 833 -15.78 -31.40 -21.09
N ASP A 834 -16.36 -32.43 -21.75
CA ASP A 834 -15.61 -33.53 -22.35
C ASP A 834 -16.27 -33.99 -23.66
N THR A 835 -15.61 -33.71 -24.79
CA THR A 835 -16.07 -34.13 -26.12
C THR A 835 -15.98 -35.64 -26.36
N GLN A 836 -15.07 -36.35 -25.69
CA GLN A 836 -14.89 -37.80 -25.84
C GLN A 836 -15.96 -38.58 -25.08
N ARG A 837 -16.29 -38.13 -23.87
CA ARG A 837 -17.33 -38.72 -23.01
C ARG A 837 -18.73 -38.15 -23.24
N GLY A 838 -18.84 -37.09 -24.07
CA GLY A 838 -20.10 -36.40 -24.34
C GLY A 838 -20.68 -35.70 -23.11
N LEU A 839 -19.82 -35.13 -22.25
CA LEU A 839 -20.22 -34.46 -21.02
C LEU A 839 -20.39 -32.96 -21.24
N ILE A 840 -21.50 -32.42 -20.74
CA ILE A 840 -21.89 -31.01 -20.83
C ILE A 840 -22.23 -30.50 -19.43
N ILE A 841 -21.69 -29.36 -19.02
CA ILE A 841 -22.04 -28.68 -17.77
C ILE A 841 -23.01 -27.54 -18.09
N THR A 842 -24.06 -27.39 -17.29
CA THR A 842 -25.15 -26.41 -17.48
C THR A 842 -25.70 -26.00 -16.12
N ALA A 843 -26.45 -24.89 -16.07
CA ALA A 843 -27.10 -24.48 -14.82
C ALA A 843 -28.18 -25.47 -14.38
N GLY A 844 -28.33 -25.65 -13.06
CA GLY A 844 -29.30 -26.54 -12.43
C GLY A 844 -30.74 -26.10 -12.69
N HIS A 845 -31.02 -24.80 -12.54
CA HIS A 845 -32.35 -24.20 -12.77
C HIS A 845 -32.89 -24.37 -14.20
N THR A 846 -32.07 -24.81 -15.17
CA THR A 846 -32.58 -25.18 -16.50
C THR A 846 -33.46 -26.44 -16.45
N PHE A 847 -33.24 -27.31 -15.46
CA PHE A 847 -33.87 -28.62 -15.30
C PHE A 847 -34.70 -28.81 -14.02
N PHE A 848 -34.51 -27.93 -13.04
CA PHE A 848 -35.13 -27.97 -11.73
C PHE A 848 -35.80 -26.62 -11.46
N HIS A 849 -36.95 -26.64 -10.79
CA HIS A 849 -37.67 -25.40 -10.49
C HIS A 849 -37.13 -24.78 -9.19
N PHE A 850 -36.53 -23.59 -9.28
CA PHE A 850 -36.04 -22.83 -8.14
C PHE A 850 -37.05 -21.74 -7.77
N GLU A 851 -37.48 -21.73 -6.51
CA GLU A 851 -38.20 -20.61 -5.90
C GLU A 851 -37.48 -20.23 -4.61
N ALA A 852 -37.32 -18.93 -4.36
CA ALA A 852 -36.74 -18.45 -3.10
C ALA A 852 -37.51 -19.02 -1.90
N ASP A 853 -36.76 -19.39 -0.85
CA ASP A 853 -37.26 -19.94 0.41
C ASP A 853 -38.05 -21.26 0.28
N LYS A 854 -37.89 -22.01 -0.81
CA LYS A 854 -38.52 -23.33 -1.01
C LYS A 854 -37.52 -24.41 -1.38
N SER A 855 -37.87 -25.65 -1.04
CA SER A 855 -37.18 -26.85 -1.51
C SER A 855 -37.16 -26.90 -3.05
N ILE A 856 -36.00 -27.22 -3.61
CA ILE A 856 -35.79 -27.36 -5.06
C ILE A 856 -36.83 -28.32 -5.66
N GLY A 857 -37.46 -27.91 -6.75
CA GLY A 857 -38.51 -28.68 -7.42
C GLY A 857 -38.01 -29.96 -8.10
N PRO A 858 -38.92 -30.86 -8.52
CA PRO A 858 -38.53 -32.14 -9.13
C PRO A 858 -37.84 -31.98 -10.48
N LYS A 859 -36.97 -32.95 -10.81
CA LYS A 859 -36.25 -33.08 -12.08
C LYS A 859 -37.17 -32.96 -13.30
N TYR A 860 -36.70 -32.26 -14.33
CA TYR A 860 -37.47 -31.88 -15.52
C TYR A 860 -38.78 -31.14 -15.20
N HIS A 861 -38.79 -30.36 -14.12
CA HIS A 861 -39.97 -29.67 -13.58
C HIS A 861 -41.17 -30.62 -13.29
N GLY A 862 -40.89 -31.91 -13.06
CA GLY A 862 -41.91 -32.94 -12.84
C GLY A 862 -42.67 -33.39 -14.10
N ILE A 863 -42.22 -33.01 -15.30
CA ILE A 863 -42.88 -33.38 -16.56
C ILE A 863 -42.61 -34.84 -16.89
N ASP A 864 -43.62 -35.71 -16.72
CA ASP A 864 -43.49 -37.14 -16.97
C ASP A 864 -43.24 -37.44 -18.47
N GLY A 865 -42.11 -38.09 -18.76
CA GLY A 865 -41.62 -38.38 -20.11
C GLY A 865 -40.69 -37.33 -20.71
N ALA A 866 -40.36 -36.26 -19.96
CA ALA A 866 -39.44 -35.24 -20.44
C ALA A 866 -37.99 -35.73 -20.57
N ARG A 867 -37.23 -35.10 -21.47
CA ARG A 867 -35.81 -35.39 -21.75
C ARG A 867 -35.00 -34.11 -21.86
N ALA A 868 -33.70 -34.18 -21.55
CA ALA A 868 -32.78 -33.11 -21.94
C ALA A 868 -32.47 -33.22 -23.45
N ILE A 869 -32.49 -32.08 -24.15
CA ILE A 869 -32.08 -31.96 -25.56
C ILE A 869 -30.96 -30.93 -25.71
N ILE A 870 -30.04 -31.19 -26.64
CA ILE A 870 -28.85 -30.36 -26.88
C ILE A 870 -28.91 -29.77 -28.29
N GLY A 871 -28.90 -28.45 -28.36
CA GLY A 871 -28.85 -27.64 -29.56
C GLY A 871 -27.45 -27.13 -29.88
N VAL A 872 -27.05 -27.22 -31.13
CA VAL A 872 -25.85 -26.57 -31.66
C VAL A 872 -26.30 -25.37 -32.50
N TYR A 873 -25.66 -24.22 -32.32
CA TYR A 873 -25.95 -23.04 -33.13
C TYR A 873 -25.40 -23.23 -34.55
N ASP A 874 -26.27 -23.18 -35.56
CA ASP A 874 -25.88 -23.21 -36.96
C ASP A 874 -25.77 -21.78 -37.50
N SER A 875 -24.54 -21.33 -37.76
CA SER A 875 -24.24 -20.02 -38.33
C SER A 875 -24.75 -19.82 -39.76
N SER A 876 -25.11 -20.89 -40.47
CA SER A 876 -25.62 -20.79 -41.85
C SER A 876 -27.13 -20.52 -41.91
N THR A 877 -27.86 -20.85 -40.85
CA THR A 877 -29.31 -20.61 -40.72
C THR A 877 -29.67 -19.67 -39.56
N GLU A 878 -28.65 -19.12 -38.88
CA GLU A 878 -28.74 -18.29 -37.67
C GLU A 878 -29.63 -18.89 -36.57
N SER A 879 -29.73 -20.23 -36.49
CA SER A 879 -30.70 -20.94 -35.66
C SER A 879 -30.10 -22.09 -34.85
N ALA A 880 -30.66 -22.35 -33.69
CA ALA A 880 -30.36 -23.55 -32.92
C ALA A 880 -30.91 -24.81 -33.60
N LEU A 881 -30.04 -25.80 -33.85
CA LEU A 881 -30.41 -27.13 -34.33
C LEU A 881 -30.24 -28.15 -33.20
N PHE A 882 -31.35 -28.67 -32.69
CA PHE A 882 -31.35 -29.74 -31.68
C PHE A 882 -30.98 -31.06 -32.33
N GLN A 883 -29.84 -31.61 -31.93
CA GLN A 883 -29.22 -32.78 -32.58
C GLN A 883 -29.10 -34.00 -31.67
N TYR A 884 -29.11 -33.80 -30.34
CA TYR A 884 -28.86 -34.87 -29.38
C TYR A 884 -29.86 -34.84 -28.23
N THR A 885 -30.12 -36.00 -27.64
CA THR A 885 -30.70 -36.12 -26.30
C THR A 885 -29.60 -36.38 -25.28
N ALA A 886 -29.85 -36.04 -24.02
CA ALA A 886 -28.95 -36.29 -22.90
C ALA A 886 -29.71 -36.75 -21.65
N ASP A 887 -28.98 -37.36 -20.72
CA ASP A 887 -29.43 -37.63 -19.35
C ASP A 887 -28.60 -36.77 -18.37
N ILE A 888 -29.21 -36.22 -17.32
CA ILE A 888 -28.46 -35.64 -16.19
C ILE A 888 -27.83 -36.78 -15.38
N VAL A 889 -26.51 -36.76 -15.24
CA VAL A 889 -25.70 -37.79 -14.56
C VAL A 889 -25.39 -37.42 -13.11
N THR A 890 -25.15 -36.14 -12.84
CA THR A 890 -24.95 -35.61 -11.48
C THR A 890 -25.32 -34.12 -11.45
N GLU A 891 -25.64 -33.61 -10.27
CA GLU A 891 -26.25 -32.31 -10.03
C GLU A 891 -25.83 -31.82 -8.63
N ASP A 892 -25.41 -30.56 -8.53
CA ASP A 892 -25.10 -29.85 -7.28
C ASP A 892 -25.86 -28.52 -7.29
N LEU A 893 -27.09 -28.60 -6.77
CA LEU A 893 -28.09 -27.55 -6.88
C LEU A 893 -28.04 -26.58 -5.69
N GLU A 894 -27.41 -26.97 -4.58
CA GLU A 894 -27.34 -26.19 -3.34
C GLU A 894 -26.10 -25.30 -3.28
N ASN A 895 -24.94 -25.77 -3.78
CA ASN A 895 -23.68 -25.03 -3.64
C ASN A 895 -23.33 -24.17 -4.88
N VAL A 896 -23.70 -24.62 -6.08
CA VAL A 896 -23.21 -24.04 -7.35
C VAL A 896 -24.24 -23.94 -8.49
N ASP A 897 -25.50 -24.32 -8.26
CA ASP A 897 -26.57 -24.35 -9.29
C ASP A 897 -26.09 -25.03 -10.60
N ALA A 898 -25.58 -26.26 -10.50
CA ALA A 898 -24.92 -26.95 -11.61
C ALA A 898 -25.49 -28.35 -11.88
N CYS A 899 -25.56 -28.71 -13.16
CA CYS A 899 -25.93 -30.02 -13.67
C CYS A 899 -24.88 -30.51 -14.68
N VAL A 900 -24.52 -31.80 -14.61
CA VAL A 900 -23.69 -32.48 -15.60
C VAL A 900 -24.55 -33.43 -16.42
N LEU A 901 -24.66 -33.15 -17.72
CA LEU A 901 -25.37 -33.97 -18.70
C LEU A 901 -24.40 -34.90 -19.42
N ARG A 902 -24.89 -36.07 -19.85
CA ARG A 902 -24.20 -36.97 -20.78
C ARG A 902 -25.07 -37.24 -22.00
N LEU A 903 -24.51 -37.07 -23.20
CA LEU A 903 -25.19 -37.40 -24.46
C LEU A 903 -25.62 -38.88 -24.49
N LYS A 904 -26.84 -39.13 -24.98
CA LYS A 904 -27.51 -40.44 -24.94
C LYS A 904 -27.83 -40.97 -26.35
N SER A 905 -28.49 -40.16 -27.17
CA SER A 905 -28.81 -40.48 -28.57
C SER A 905 -28.64 -39.26 -29.46
N LYS A 906 -28.52 -39.49 -30.77
CA LYS A 906 -28.57 -38.47 -31.81
C LYS A 906 -29.88 -38.60 -32.59
N PHE A 907 -30.54 -37.49 -32.90
CA PHE A 907 -31.66 -37.48 -33.84
C PHE A 907 -31.18 -37.80 -35.26
N GLU A 908 -31.95 -38.58 -36.02
CA GLU A 908 -31.64 -38.92 -37.42
C GLU A 908 -31.52 -37.65 -38.30
N SER A 909 -32.36 -36.65 -38.03
CA SER A 909 -32.30 -35.31 -38.64
C SER A 909 -32.19 -34.23 -37.56
N PRO A 910 -31.34 -33.19 -37.72
CA PRO A 910 -31.33 -32.04 -36.83
C PRO A 910 -32.69 -31.34 -36.78
N LEU A 911 -33.18 -31.04 -35.59
CA LEU A 911 -34.49 -30.44 -35.34
C LEU A 911 -34.37 -28.92 -35.18
N LYS A 912 -35.12 -28.17 -36.00
CA LYS A 912 -35.37 -26.74 -35.76
C LYS A 912 -36.46 -26.57 -34.71
N ALA A 913 -36.26 -25.64 -33.78
CA ALA A 913 -37.28 -25.25 -32.81
C ALA A 913 -38.26 -24.24 -33.41
N ASP A 914 -39.07 -24.68 -34.39
CA ASP A 914 -40.12 -23.84 -34.98
C ASP A 914 -41.24 -23.63 -33.95
N GLY A 915 -41.24 -22.46 -33.30
CA GLY A 915 -42.23 -22.09 -32.28
C GLY A 915 -42.22 -23.01 -31.06
N ASN A 916 -41.04 -23.42 -30.60
CA ASN A 916 -40.80 -24.38 -29.51
C ASN A 916 -41.42 -25.78 -29.71
N ARG A 917 -41.89 -26.13 -30.92
CA ARG A 917 -42.40 -27.47 -31.22
C ARG A 917 -41.36 -28.32 -31.96
N ILE A 918 -41.28 -29.57 -31.56
CA ILE A 918 -40.51 -30.64 -32.20
C ILE A 918 -41.51 -31.69 -32.70
N SER A 919 -41.49 -31.97 -34.01
CA SER A 919 -42.30 -33.02 -34.62
C SER A 919 -41.82 -34.41 -34.22
N TYR A 920 -42.64 -35.14 -33.47
CA TYR A 920 -42.39 -36.51 -33.00
C TYR A 920 -43.42 -37.48 -33.63
N PRO A 921 -43.10 -38.77 -33.89
CA PRO A 921 -41.84 -39.48 -33.64
C PRO A 921 -40.74 -39.25 -34.68
N GLN A 922 -39.49 -39.30 -34.22
CA GLN A 922 -38.30 -39.49 -35.06
C GLN A 922 -37.52 -40.70 -34.58
N ALA A 923 -36.75 -41.33 -35.47
CA ALA A 923 -35.80 -42.35 -35.07
C ALA A 923 -34.60 -41.72 -34.34
N GLU A 924 -34.19 -42.35 -33.23
CA GLU A 924 -33.01 -41.97 -32.47
C GLU A 924 -31.89 -42.99 -32.69
N LEU A 925 -30.72 -42.52 -33.12
CA LEU A 925 -29.50 -43.31 -33.14
C LEU A 925 -28.90 -43.32 -31.73
N ILE A 926 -29.11 -44.42 -31.00
CA ILE A 926 -28.53 -44.64 -29.67
C ILE A 926 -27.01 -44.79 -29.83
N TYR A 927 -26.24 -44.05 -29.03
CA TYR A 927 -24.81 -44.28 -28.93
C TYR A 927 -24.57 -45.61 -28.21
N ALA A 928 -24.07 -46.62 -28.94
CA ALA A 928 -23.68 -47.89 -28.34
C ALA A 928 -22.54 -47.66 -27.34
N GLN A 929 -22.81 -47.92 -26.06
CA GLN A 929 -21.79 -47.85 -25.00
C GLN A 929 -20.74 -48.93 -25.25
N GLY A 930 -19.56 -48.50 -25.69
CA GLY A 930 -18.48 -49.38 -26.13
C GLY A 930 -17.12 -48.91 -25.65
N MET A 931 -16.94 -48.79 -24.33
CA MET A 931 -15.66 -49.02 -23.65
C MET A 931 -15.85 -48.96 -22.12
N ASP A 932 -15.54 -50.07 -21.43
CA ASP A 932 -15.51 -50.14 -19.98
C ASP A 932 -14.49 -49.17 -19.38
N ILE A 933 -14.86 -48.51 -18.29
CA ILE A 933 -13.93 -48.10 -17.24
C ILE A 933 -14.38 -48.83 -15.99
N GLN A 934 -13.56 -49.77 -15.52
CA GLN A 934 -13.78 -50.42 -14.23
C GLN A 934 -13.70 -49.39 -13.11
N GLU A 935 -14.60 -49.52 -12.13
CA GLU A 935 -14.56 -48.75 -10.89
C GLU A 935 -13.25 -49.03 -10.13
N GLY A 936 -12.63 -47.99 -9.59
CA GLY A 936 -11.33 -48.10 -8.92
C GLY A 936 -10.98 -46.86 -8.11
N GLN A 937 -11.51 -46.82 -6.88
CA GLN A 937 -11.19 -45.94 -5.73
C GLN A 937 -11.25 -44.41 -5.94
#